data_AF-A0A182HHM2-F1
#
_entry.id   AF-A0A182HHM2-F1
#
_cell.length_a   1.000
_cell.length_b   1.000
_cell.length_c   1.000
_cell.angle_alpha   90.00
_cell.angle_beta   90.00
_cell.angle_gamma   90.00
#
_symmetry.space_group_name_H-M   'P 1'
#
loop_
_entity.id
_entity.type
_entity.pdbx_description
1 polymer ?
#
loop_
_entity_poly.entity_id
_entity_poly.type
_entity_poly.pdbx_seq_one_letter_code
_entity_poly.pdbx_strand_id
1 'polypeptide(L)'
;MNDVGMNSKTENILPAAPSAWDQLTNPSLAEQQHPQHQQQQVPPLHQHQHHPAQSPQMQASSPTTISAPLLTPTKTTPPDVAHTPSGAAPGAPGANFNEELAPELTQQGWRKFWSKREGRPYFWNKLTGESLWEPPQLNRGPPQFDPLTDPLGICSTSPLNGPLPMHNSTGYNNNSHPSPHNHHHTLKRRASEDAAQQQPQQQQHHSAHLPPGAGSVGGPPPLKKYVLPGPWDLEVPTNVLIYERLPTTFPQPYPEVEALRGSLTLRLAKTYEDLCNKRESIAPPKDSFQRWLMERRIIDQGIDPLLPSQCTPEISPQMYREILRDIPIKIVKPKFTGDARKQLSRYCDAAKKIVERRGASEESKKIVKWNADEAYEWLRRTVGASYEDFQDRLTHLQRQCEPHIIATVRVSVEQLCAKLYHLSMQHARNIRERHAQILKEHGIPELSAPLQPPVTRKVWCYPVQFALPSPRMPQIDYSNDRDHMVIKYTNTAVMAAPDTHVVNISHLQKLEQLYRYNCFDDKKFDFFIGRAYCMLKRYATFLGNNANPNQQEPELTQAALPAVVFECLHHHFNVTFECFASPLNCYFRQYCSAFGDTDSFFGSRGSFLDFKPVSGSFQVNPPYCEELIDASLQHIDRLLTDSVEPLSFIVFLQEWKDPPLKCLSKIEDSPYKRKQVVVMGMEHEYRHGLQHCIPKSEVNFKSIVGTMVVWLQNAAGYARWAPTEARVDALLEAFRPGRERDRDKAIATSTVPVQPSCSATASSPEPGTAGNSGSGAGDLSSTGPSKPSTPATV
;
A
#
# COMPACT_ATOMS: atom_id res chain seq x y z
N MET A 1 37.89 -6.47 -67.16
CA MET A 1 39.30 -6.87 -66.95
C MET A 1 39.56 -6.70 -65.45
N ASN A 2 39.11 -7.62 -64.60
CA ASN A 2 39.46 -9.05 -64.47
C ASN A 2 40.73 -9.22 -63.61
N ASP A 3 40.87 -10.24 -62.77
CA ASP A 3 39.90 -11.03 -61.97
C ASP A 3 40.71 -11.92 -61.01
N VAL A 4 40.16 -12.29 -59.84
CA VAL A 4 40.70 -13.32 -58.89
C VAL A 4 42.14 -13.09 -58.35
N GLY A 5 42.49 -13.38 -57.09
CA GLY A 5 41.70 -13.77 -55.93
C GLY A 5 42.53 -14.51 -54.86
N MET A 6 41.98 -14.60 -53.64
CA MET A 6 42.32 -15.54 -52.56
C MET A 6 43.76 -15.65 -52.03
N ASN A 7 43.92 -15.34 -50.74
CA ASN A 7 44.26 -16.42 -49.79
C ASN A 7 43.54 -16.17 -48.44
N SER A 8 43.39 -17.19 -47.60
CA SER A 8 42.42 -17.19 -46.49
C SER A 8 43.02 -17.52 -45.12
N LYS A 9 42.41 -17.01 -44.05
CA LYS A 9 42.39 -17.64 -42.71
C LYS A 9 41.24 -17.14 -41.83
N THR A 10 40.74 -18.08 -41.03
CA THR A 10 39.56 -18.05 -40.16
C THR A 10 39.61 -17.06 -38.99
N GLU A 11 38.44 -16.53 -38.60
CA GLU A 11 38.14 -16.16 -37.20
C GLU A 11 36.98 -17.03 -36.66
N ASN A 12 36.94 -17.25 -35.35
CA ASN A 12 35.92 -18.07 -34.69
C ASN A 12 34.72 -17.22 -34.25
N ILE A 13 33.51 -17.69 -34.52
CA ILE A 13 32.27 -17.11 -34.02
C ILE A 13 32.00 -17.61 -32.60
N LEU A 14 31.93 -16.69 -31.63
CA LEU A 14 31.46 -16.97 -30.27
C LEU A 14 29.93 -17.12 -30.24
N PRO A 15 29.37 -18.00 -29.39
CA PRO A 15 27.91 -18.14 -29.27
C PRO A 15 27.28 -16.87 -28.67
N ALA A 16 26.07 -16.54 -29.14
CA ALA A 16 25.29 -15.43 -28.60
C ALA A 16 24.80 -15.74 -27.18
N ALA A 17 24.73 -14.70 -26.33
CA ALA A 17 24.17 -14.83 -24.98
C ALA A 17 22.65 -15.12 -25.01
N PRO A 18 22.12 -15.96 -24.10
CA PRO A 18 20.69 -16.22 -24.00
C PRO A 18 19.93 -14.98 -23.53
N SER A 19 18.73 -14.74 -24.06
CA SER A 19 17.89 -13.59 -23.68
C SER A 19 17.12 -13.89 -22.39
N ALA A 20 16.61 -12.84 -21.74
CA ALA A 20 15.90 -12.92 -20.47
C ALA A 20 14.72 -13.92 -20.48
N TRP A 21 14.04 -14.12 -21.63
CA TRP A 21 12.97 -15.12 -21.74
C TRP A 21 13.47 -16.56 -21.57
N ASP A 22 14.66 -16.85 -22.08
CA ASP A 22 15.24 -18.19 -22.07
C ASP A 22 15.73 -18.54 -20.64
N GLN A 23 16.17 -17.53 -19.89
CA GLN A 23 16.49 -17.60 -18.46
C GLN A 23 15.22 -17.75 -17.59
N LEU A 24 14.12 -17.07 -17.96
CA LEU A 24 12.84 -17.13 -17.24
C LEU A 24 12.04 -18.43 -17.48
N THR A 25 12.32 -19.15 -18.56
CA THR A 25 11.61 -20.39 -18.93
C THR A 25 12.40 -21.67 -18.64
N ASN A 26 13.71 -21.59 -18.42
CA ASN A 26 14.54 -22.76 -18.15
C ASN A 26 15.65 -22.46 -17.11
N PRO A 27 15.39 -22.62 -15.80
CA PRO A 27 16.28 -22.14 -14.74
C PRO A 27 17.65 -22.85 -14.69
N SER A 28 17.80 -24.03 -15.29
CA SER A 28 19.08 -24.76 -15.34
C SER A 28 20.17 -24.08 -16.17
N LEU A 29 19.84 -23.05 -16.96
CA LEU A 29 20.82 -22.27 -17.71
C LEU A 29 21.54 -21.20 -16.87
N ALA A 30 21.06 -20.88 -15.66
CA ALA A 30 21.63 -19.83 -14.83
C ALA A 30 22.93 -20.24 -14.09
N GLU A 31 23.12 -21.54 -13.82
CA GLU A 31 24.20 -22.02 -12.94
C GLU A 31 25.58 -22.14 -13.62
N GLN A 32 25.67 -22.03 -14.95
CA GLN A 32 26.88 -22.37 -15.72
C GLN A 32 27.91 -21.23 -15.89
N GLN A 33 27.80 -20.12 -15.15
CA GLN A 33 28.74 -18.99 -15.26
C GLN A 33 29.40 -18.56 -13.94
N HIS A 34 30.24 -19.44 -13.39
CA HIS A 34 31.26 -19.06 -12.39
C HIS A 34 32.62 -19.72 -12.72
N PRO A 35 33.72 -18.95 -12.85
CA PRO A 35 35.07 -19.52 -12.98
C PRO A 35 35.54 -20.19 -11.68
N GLN A 36 36.08 -21.41 -11.78
CA GLN A 36 36.64 -22.14 -10.64
C GLN A 36 38.06 -21.68 -10.28
N HIS A 37 38.41 -21.79 -8.99
CA HIS A 37 39.80 -21.97 -8.57
C HIS A 37 39.94 -23.09 -7.51
N GLN A 38 40.61 -24.17 -7.94
CA GLN A 38 41.58 -24.96 -7.17
C GLN A 38 41.13 -25.98 -6.08
N GLN A 39 40.91 -27.22 -6.55
CA GLN A 39 41.52 -28.49 -6.08
C GLN A 39 41.45 -28.94 -4.59
N GLN A 40 40.82 -30.10 -4.35
CA GLN A 40 41.49 -31.29 -3.77
C GLN A 40 40.73 -32.62 -4.11
N GLN A 41 41.12 -33.77 -3.53
CA GLN A 41 40.96 -35.16 -4.04
C GLN A 41 40.52 -36.13 -2.91
N VAL A 42 40.09 -37.41 -3.01
CA VAL A 42 39.67 -38.49 -3.99
C VAL A 42 39.26 -39.72 -3.08
N PRO A 43 38.45 -40.77 -3.43
CA PRO A 43 37.96 -41.31 -4.72
C PRO A 43 36.42 -41.52 -4.82
N PRO A 44 35.88 -42.15 -5.91
CA PRO A 44 34.45 -42.47 -6.07
C PRO A 44 34.11 -43.99 -5.96
N LEU A 45 32.81 -44.34 -5.95
CA LEU A 45 32.33 -45.73 -6.15
C LEU A 45 31.02 -45.83 -6.98
N HIS A 46 31.13 -46.63 -8.05
CA HIS A 46 30.10 -47.31 -8.88
C HIS A 46 29.01 -46.55 -9.68
N GLN A 47 28.75 -47.15 -10.86
CA GLN A 47 27.76 -46.80 -11.88
C GLN A 47 26.53 -47.72 -11.77
N HIS A 48 25.42 -47.35 -12.44
CA HIS A 48 24.67 -48.28 -13.29
C HIS A 48 24.00 -47.54 -14.46
N GLN A 49 23.50 -48.27 -15.47
CA GLN A 49 23.26 -47.77 -16.84
C GLN A 49 21.92 -48.23 -17.43
N HIS A 50 21.28 -47.37 -18.24
CA HIS A 50 20.40 -47.69 -19.39
C HIS A 50 19.09 -48.51 -19.13
N HIS A 51 18.04 -48.53 -19.97
CA HIS A 51 17.62 -47.76 -21.17
C HIS A 51 16.05 -47.76 -21.25
N PRO A 52 15.39 -46.95 -22.11
CA PRO A 52 13.92 -46.81 -22.16
C PRO A 52 13.24 -47.70 -23.24
N ALA A 53 11.89 -47.76 -23.20
CA ALA A 53 11.03 -48.44 -24.19
C ALA A 53 9.86 -47.55 -24.68
N GLN A 54 9.12 -48.01 -25.70
CA GLN A 54 8.31 -47.18 -26.60
C GLN A 54 6.78 -47.26 -26.40
N SER A 55 6.06 -46.31 -27.02
CA SER A 55 4.60 -46.28 -27.19
C SER A 55 4.12 -47.06 -28.44
N PRO A 56 2.80 -47.30 -28.55
CA PRO A 56 2.14 -47.27 -29.85
C PRO A 56 0.84 -46.44 -29.87
N GLN A 57 0.25 -46.31 -31.07
CA GLN A 57 -0.81 -45.37 -31.45
C GLN A 57 -1.92 -46.12 -32.23
N MET A 58 -3.19 -45.70 -32.16
CA MET A 58 -4.28 -46.20 -33.03
C MET A 58 -5.25 -45.08 -33.46
N GLN A 59 -6.11 -45.38 -34.46
CA GLN A 59 -6.75 -44.39 -35.32
C GLN A 59 -8.29 -44.34 -35.28
N ALA A 60 -8.78 -43.14 -35.59
CA ALA A 60 -10.09 -42.68 -36.09
C ALA A 60 -11.20 -43.67 -36.55
N SER A 61 -12.45 -43.25 -36.29
CA SER A 61 -13.59 -43.43 -37.20
C SER A 61 -14.73 -42.43 -36.90
N SER A 62 -15.37 -41.86 -37.94
CA SER A 62 -16.60 -41.04 -37.87
C SER A 62 -17.76 -41.78 -38.55
N PRO A 63 -19.04 -41.39 -38.35
CA PRO A 63 -19.83 -40.94 -39.52
C PRO A 63 -21.00 -39.93 -39.29
N THR A 64 -21.14 -39.01 -40.27
CA THR A 64 -22.42 -38.58 -40.91
C THR A 64 -23.43 -37.65 -40.20
N THR A 65 -24.18 -36.92 -41.03
CA THR A 65 -25.06 -35.75 -40.82
C THR A 65 -26.57 -36.05 -40.84
N ILE A 66 -27.38 -35.16 -40.24
CA ILE A 66 -28.82 -34.94 -40.59
C ILE A 66 -29.10 -33.43 -40.71
N SER A 67 -30.06 -33.05 -41.56
CA SER A 67 -30.33 -31.67 -42.02
C SER A 67 -31.46 -30.93 -41.30
N ALA A 68 -31.54 -29.60 -41.50
CA ALA A 68 -32.60 -28.71 -41.04
C ALA A 68 -33.91 -28.81 -41.86
N PRO A 69 -34.95 -28.01 -41.51
CA PRO A 69 -35.37 -26.95 -42.45
C PRO A 69 -35.66 -25.57 -41.81
N LEU A 70 -35.76 -24.54 -42.67
CA LEU A 70 -36.07 -23.14 -42.32
C LEU A 70 -37.58 -22.84 -42.44
N LEU A 71 -38.05 -21.80 -41.75
CA LEU A 71 -39.19 -20.98 -42.19
C LEU A 71 -38.97 -19.47 -41.92
N THR A 72 -39.24 -18.65 -42.95
CA THR A 72 -39.39 -17.17 -43.00
C THR A 72 -40.34 -16.88 -44.20
N PRO A 73 -40.79 -15.64 -44.55
CA PRO A 73 -40.37 -14.29 -44.12
C PRO A 73 -41.55 -13.26 -43.95
N THR A 74 -41.26 -11.96 -44.12
CA THR A 74 -42.16 -10.77 -44.33
C THR A 74 -42.73 -10.01 -43.10
N LYS A 75 -42.91 -8.66 -43.08
CA LYS A 75 -42.38 -7.52 -43.91
C LYS A 75 -42.77 -6.12 -43.29
N THR A 76 -41.93 -5.09 -43.49
CA THR A 76 -42.17 -3.60 -43.42
C THR A 76 -42.32 -2.81 -42.09
N THR A 77 -42.05 -1.49 -42.18
CA THR A 77 -41.92 -0.38 -41.19
C THR A 77 -42.87 0.80 -41.57
N PRO A 78 -42.86 2.06 -41.01
CA PRO A 78 -42.11 2.72 -39.90
C PRO A 78 -43.05 3.43 -38.85
N PRO A 79 -42.89 4.71 -38.39
CA PRO A 79 -42.18 5.12 -37.17
C PRO A 79 -42.98 5.92 -36.09
N ASP A 80 -42.31 6.18 -34.95
CA ASP A 80 -42.48 7.26 -33.95
C ASP A 80 -43.86 7.72 -33.43
N VAL A 81 -44.14 7.43 -32.15
CA VAL A 81 -44.64 8.44 -31.17
C VAL A 81 -44.05 8.13 -29.77
N ALA A 82 -43.77 9.14 -28.96
CA ALA A 82 -43.21 8.97 -27.62
C ALA A 82 -44.25 8.50 -26.57
N HIS A 83 -43.85 7.61 -25.66
CA HIS A 83 -44.65 7.24 -24.49
C HIS A 83 -43.83 7.19 -23.19
N THR A 84 -44.39 7.74 -22.12
CA THR A 84 -43.90 7.61 -20.75
C THR A 84 -44.14 6.19 -20.21
N PRO A 85 -43.16 5.56 -19.53
CA PRO A 85 -43.33 4.22 -18.99
C PRO A 85 -44.19 4.24 -17.71
N SER A 86 -45.47 3.91 -17.86
CA SER A 86 -46.31 3.41 -16.77
C SER A 86 -46.37 1.88 -16.84
N GLY A 87 -46.38 1.21 -15.68
CA GLY A 87 -46.43 -0.25 -15.56
C GLY A 87 -45.21 -0.84 -14.84
N ALA A 88 -45.47 -1.67 -13.83
CA ALA A 88 -44.45 -2.39 -13.09
C ALA A 88 -44.13 -3.75 -13.73
N ALA A 89 -42.94 -4.29 -13.45
CA ALA A 89 -42.58 -5.67 -13.73
C ALA A 89 -42.45 -6.45 -12.40
N PRO A 90 -42.96 -7.68 -12.29
CA PRO A 90 -42.95 -8.45 -11.05
C PRO A 90 -41.60 -9.13 -10.79
N GLY A 91 -41.22 -9.28 -9.51
CA GLY A 91 -40.12 -10.16 -9.09
C GLY A 91 -38.98 -9.48 -8.32
N ALA A 92 -39.25 -9.07 -7.07
CA ALA A 92 -38.22 -8.86 -6.04
C ALA A 92 -38.82 -9.17 -4.65
N PRO A 93 -38.10 -9.84 -3.74
CA PRO A 93 -38.60 -10.14 -2.40
C PRO A 93 -38.69 -8.87 -1.55
N GLY A 94 -39.77 -8.73 -0.78
CA GLY A 94 -40.13 -7.47 -0.14
C GLY A 94 -39.92 -7.42 1.37
N ALA A 95 -39.40 -6.28 1.83
CA ALA A 95 -39.86 -5.62 3.05
C ALA A 95 -40.03 -4.11 2.75
N ASN A 96 -41.04 -3.48 3.35
CA ASN A 96 -41.26 -2.03 3.47
C ASN A 96 -41.40 -1.17 2.18
N PHE A 97 -41.35 -1.73 0.95
CA PHE A 97 -41.67 -0.91 -0.24
C PHE A 97 -43.15 -0.53 -0.31
N ASN A 98 -44.06 -1.46 0.01
CA ASN A 98 -45.52 -1.29 -0.11
C ASN A 98 -46.18 -0.38 0.94
N GLU A 99 -45.40 0.19 1.88
CA GLU A 99 -45.92 1.15 2.86
C GLU A 99 -46.27 2.48 2.17
N GLU A 100 -47.56 2.79 2.11
CA GLU A 100 -48.13 3.94 1.40
C GLU A 100 -47.89 5.24 2.17
N LEU A 101 -47.77 6.36 1.45
CA LEU A 101 -47.55 7.67 2.07
C LEU A 101 -48.80 8.18 2.77
N ALA A 102 -48.61 8.87 3.90
CA ALA A 102 -49.71 9.55 4.61
C ALA A 102 -50.53 10.43 3.64
N PRO A 103 -51.87 10.44 3.74
CA PRO A 103 -52.74 11.18 2.81
C PRO A 103 -52.37 12.66 2.70
N GLU A 104 -51.92 13.27 3.79
CA GLU A 104 -51.51 14.67 3.91
C GLU A 104 -50.26 14.97 3.07
N LEU A 105 -49.25 14.08 3.12
CA LEU A 105 -48.04 14.20 2.30
C LEU A 105 -48.36 14.01 0.80
N THR A 106 -49.28 13.10 0.50
CA THR A 106 -49.77 12.87 -0.87
C THR A 106 -50.53 14.09 -1.41
N GLN A 107 -51.32 14.77 -0.58
CA GLN A 107 -51.97 16.05 -0.91
C GLN A 107 -50.95 17.20 -1.09
N GLN A 108 -49.88 17.22 -0.28
CA GLN A 108 -48.73 18.13 -0.47
C GLN A 108 -47.87 17.80 -1.70
N GLY A 109 -48.23 16.78 -2.49
CA GLY A 109 -47.59 16.45 -3.77
C GLY A 109 -46.49 15.39 -3.71
N TRP A 110 -46.16 14.85 -2.54
CA TRP A 110 -45.12 13.84 -2.37
C TRP A 110 -45.53 12.46 -2.90
N ARG A 111 -44.57 11.74 -3.49
CA ARG A 111 -44.72 10.37 -4.02
C ARG A 111 -43.48 9.54 -3.75
N LYS A 112 -43.66 8.26 -3.44
CA LYS A 112 -42.58 7.27 -3.17
C LYS A 112 -42.22 6.53 -4.45
N PHE A 113 -40.92 6.40 -4.74
CA PHE A 113 -40.38 5.72 -5.92
C PHE A 113 -39.19 4.83 -5.54
N TRP A 114 -38.72 3.98 -6.46
CA TRP A 114 -37.54 3.12 -6.26
C TRP A 114 -36.37 3.54 -7.14
N SER A 115 -35.20 3.76 -6.56
CA SER A 115 -33.97 3.99 -7.33
C SER A 115 -33.34 2.66 -7.73
N LYS A 116 -33.42 2.31 -9.03
CA LYS A 116 -32.70 1.15 -9.58
C LYS A 116 -31.17 1.32 -9.56
N ARG A 117 -30.65 2.53 -9.38
CA ARG A 117 -29.20 2.81 -9.26
C ARG A 117 -28.71 2.55 -7.84
N GLU A 118 -29.43 3.08 -6.85
CA GLU A 118 -28.99 3.08 -5.44
C GLU A 118 -29.61 1.96 -4.58
N GLY A 119 -30.47 1.11 -5.17
CA GLY A 119 -31.06 -0.04 -4.48
C GLY A 119 -32.00 0.31 -3.31
N ARG A 120 -32.50 1.55 -3.25
CA ARG A 120 -33.30 2.10 -2.13
C ARG A 120 -34.49 2.93 -2.65
N PRO A 121 -35.54 3.13 -1.83
CA PRO A 121 -36.62 4.04 -2.17
C PRO A 121 -36.16 5.51 -2.03
N TYR A 122 -36.87 6.40 -2.73
CA TYR A 122 -36.78 7.86 -2.57
C TYR A 122 -38.17 8.48 -2.65
N PHE A 123 -38.27 9.73 -2.23
CA PHE A 123 -39.50 10.53 -2.23
C PHE A 123 -39.32 11.71 -3.18
N TRP A 124 -40.34 12.04 -3.97
CA TRP A 124 -40.30 13.15 -4.91
C TRP A 124 -41.58 13.96 -4.83
N ASN A 125 -41.47 15.29 -4.78
CA ASN A 125 -42.61 16.19 -4.73
C ASN A 125 -42.96 16.70 -6.14
N LYS A 126 -44.17 16.41 -6.62
CA LYS A 126 -44.63 16.83 -7.95
C LYS A 126 -44.84 18.35 -8.09
N LEU A 127 -45.05 19.07 -6.98
CA LEU A 127 -45.33 20.50 -6.96
C LEU A 127 -44.05 21.35 -6.85
N THR A 128 -43.03 20.89 -6.10
CA THR A 128 -41.75 21.62 -5.95
C THR A 128 -40.62 21.07 -6.82
N GLY A 129 -40.74 19.83 -7.32
CA GLY A 129 -39.69 19.13 -8.07
C GLY A 129 -38.61 18.48 -7.20
N GLU A 130 -38.65 18.69 -5.88
CA GLU A 130 -37.67 18.23 -4.88
C GLU A 130 -37.64 16.70 -4.74
N SER A 131 -36.44 16.12 -4.63
CA SER A 131 -36.23 14.69 -4.32
C SER A 131 -35.51 14.52 -2.99
N LEU A 132 -35.97 13.59 -2.15
CA LEU A 132 -35.40 13.26 -0.84
C LEU A 132 -35.16 11.76 -0.67
N TRP A 133 -34.07 11.39 0.00
CA TRP A 133 -33.72 10.01 0.32
C TRP A 133 -34.47 9.41 1.53
N GLU A 134 -35.16 10.25 2.30
CA GLU A 134 -35.85 9.92 3.55
C GLU A 134 -37.29 10.47 3.54
N PRO A 135 -38.22 9.92 4.34
CA PRO A 135 -39.61 10.37 4.34
C PRO A 135 -39.74 11.84 4.76
N PRO A 136 -40.46 12.68 3.99
CA PRO A 136 -40.67 14.09 4.34
C PRO A 136 -41.49 14.22 5.64
N GLN A 137 -41.01 15.04 6.57
CA GLN A 137 -41.67 15.27 7.86
C GLN A 137 -42.73 16.36 7.76
N LEU A 138 -43.86 16.18 8.44
CA LEU A 138 -45.12 16.90 8.20
C LEU A 138 -45.10 18.41 8.53
N ASN A 139 -44.04 18.93 9.17
CA ASN A 139 -43.96 20.30 9.71
C ASN A 139 -42.62 21.01 9.39
N ARG A 140 -42.13 20.94 8.14
CA ARG A 140 -41.15 21.95 7.66
C ARG A 140 -41.86 23.27 7.37
N GLY A 141 -41.22 24.38 7.74
CA GLY A 141 -41.67 25.75 7.43
C GLY A 141 -41.50 26.11 5.94
N PRO A 142 -41.79 27.37 5.55
CA PRO A 142 -41.73 27.82 4.16
C PRO A 142 -40.32 27.61 3.53
N PRO A 143 -40.24 27.36 2.22
CA PRO A 143 -39.12 26.65 1.62
C PRO A 143 -37.85 27.50 1.52
N GLN A 144 -36.75 26.97 2.04
CA GLN A 144 -35.39 27.39 1.73
C GLN A 144 -34.71 26.21 1.00
N PHE A 145 -34.46 26.39 -0.30
CA PHE A 145 -33.90 25.35 -1.18
C PHE A 145 -32.43 25.10 -0.87
N ASP A 146 -32.09 23.85 -0.52
CA ASP A 146 -30.70 23.41 -0.27
C ASP A 146 -30.24 22.44 -1.39
N PRO A 147 -29.43 22.92 -2.35
CA PRO A 147 -28.91 22.10 -3.45
C PRO A 147 -28.06 20.90 -3.00
N LEU A 148 -27.60 20.86 -1.75
CA LEU A 148 -26.80 19.77 -1.21
C LEU A 148 -27.64 18.53 -0.86
N THR A 149 -28.98 18.65 -0.86
CA THR A 149 -29.91 17.60 -0.42
C THR A 149 -30.77 16.97 -1.51
N ASP A 150 -30.80 17.51 -2.74
CA ASP A 150 -31.41 16.83 -3.90
C ASP A 150 -30.42 15.83 -4.53
N PRO A 151 -30.68 14.52 -4.47
CA PRO A 151 -29.76 13.50 -4.99
C PRO A 151 -29.93 13.21 -6.49
N LEU A 152 -30.87 13.85 -7.18
CA LEU A 152 -31.18 13.57 -8.60
C LEU A 152 -30.91 14.74 -9.54
N GLY A 153 -30.87 15.99 -9.07
CA GLY A 153 -30.41 17.16 -9.83
C GLY A 153 -31.34 17.59 -10.96
N ILE A 154 -32.64 17.30 -10.85
CA ILE A 154 -33.60 17.38 -11.98
C ILE A 154 -34.05 18.84 -12.27
N CYS A 155 -33.90 19.75 -11.30
CA CYS A 155 -34.39 21.13 -11.37
C CYS A 155 -33.51 22.08 -12.22
N SER A 156 -33.44 21.88 -13.55
CA SER A 156 -32.69 22.80 -14.44
C SER A 156 -33.21 22.92 -15.90
N THR A 157 -34.51 23.21 -16.11
CA THR A 157 -35.06 23.41 -17.47
C THR A 157 -35.99 24.63 -17.65
N SER A 158 -35.44 25.85 -17.70
CA SER A 158 -35.87 26.94 -18.62
C SER A 158 -34.89 28.15 -18.58
N PRO A 159 -34.79 28.98 -19.64
CA PRO A 159 -33.70 29.97 -19.80
C PRO A 159 -34.14 31.45 -19.78
N LEU A 160 -33.19 32.39 -19.53
CA LEU A 160 -32.93 33.58 -20.37
C LEU A 160 -31.82 34.54 -19.84
N ASN A 161 -31.06 35.07 -20.80
CA ASN A 161 -30.18 36.26 -20.87
C ASN A 161 -29.99 37.22 -19.66
N GLY A 162 -28.71 37.60 -19.42
CA GLY A 162 -28.32 38.84 -18.72
C GLY A 162 -26.79 38.99 -18.55
N PRO A 163 -26.14 40.12 -18.92
CA PRO A 163 -24.69 40.28 -18.82
C PRO A 163 -24.19 40.86 -17.47
N LEU A 164 -22.92 40.63 -17.16
CA LEU A 164 -22.22 41.14 -15.97
C LEU A 164 -21.94 42.66 -16.05
N PRO A 165 -22.08 43.41 -14.94
CA PRO A 165 -21.52 44.75 -14.81
C PRO A 165 -20.09 44.72 -14.24
N MET A 166 -19.13 45.23 -15.01
CA MET A 166 -17.83 45.71 -14.50
C MET A 166 -18.01 47.07 -13.80
N HIS A 167 -17.17 47.38 -12.80
CA HIS A 167 -16.97 48.78 -12.40
C HIS A 167 -15.56 49.08 -11.88
N ASN A 168 -14.76 49.73 -12.74
CA ASN A 168 -14.05 51.00 -12.55
C ASN A 168 -13.75 51.52 -11.11
N SER A 169 -12.62 52.22 -10.83
CA SER A 169 -11.45 52.55 -11.67
C SER A 169 -10.34 53.29 -10.87
N THR A 170 -9.10 53.29 -11.41
CA THR A 170 -8.04 54.35 -11.38
C THR A 170 -7.56 55.01 -10.06
N GLY A 171 -6.23 55.21 -9.89
CA GLY A 171 -5.71 55.99 -8.74
C GLY A 171 -4.21 56.33 -8.57
N TYR A 172 -3.37 56.32 -9.62
CA TYR A 172 -2.00 56.91 -9.72
C TYR A 172 -0.95 56.90 -8.56
N ASN A 173 0.25 56.41 -8.90
CA ASN A 173 1.62 56.82 -8.48
C ASN A 173 1.92 57.40 -7.07
N ASN A 174 2.91 56.81 -6.38
CA ASN A 174 4.28 57.39 -6.42
C ASN A 174 5.40 56.44 -5.91
N ASN A 175 6.65 56.77 -6.25
CA ASN A 175 7.86 56.04 -5.81
C ASN A 175 8.31 56.44 -4.39
N SER A 176 8.81 55.48 -3.60
CA SER A 176 10.06 55.62 -2.83
C SER A 176 10.45 54.32 -2.08
N HIS A 177 11.75 53.99 -2.13
CA HIS A 177 12.42 53.13 -1.14
C HIS A 177 12.86 54.02 0.04
N PRO A 178 12.90 53.52 1.30
CA PRO A 178 13.96 52.60 1.68
C PRO A 178 13.54 51.40 2.57
N SER A 179 14.46 50.45 2.65
CA SER A 179 14.45 49.26 3.52
C SER A 179 14.94 49.60 4.96
N PRO A 180 15.02 48.64 5.90
CA PRO A 180 14.05 47.59 6.26
C PRO A 180 13.79 47.49 7.78
N HIS A 181 12.70 46.84 8.22
CA HIS A 181 12.70 46.15 9.52
C HIS A 181 11.63 45.05 9.67
N ASN A 182 12.07 43.91 10.20
CA ASN A 182 11.36 42.90 11.01
C ASN A 182 9.87 42.57 10.74
N HIS A 183 9.60 41.26 10.59
CA HIS A 183 8.99 40.47 11.68
C HIS A 183 9.35 38.97 11.56
N HIS A 184 10.43 38.53 12.22
CA HIS A 184 10.76 37.10 12.35
C HIS A 184 9.93 36.46 13.47
N HIS A 185 8.94 35.66 13.12
CA HIS A 185 8.32 34.73 14.08
C HIS A 185 9.21 33.50 14.30
N THR A 186 10.12 33.61 15.26
CA THR A 186 10.78 32.43 15.85
C THR A 186 9.83 31.75 16.83
N LEU A 187 9.59 30.44 16.66
CA LEU A 187 8.81 29.65 17.61
C LEU A 187 9.54 29.63 18.95
N LYS A 188 8.94 30.23 19.99
CA LYS A 188 9.62 30.52 21.26
C LYS A 188 8.87 29.91 22.45
N ARG A 189 9.63 29.22 23.31
CA ARG A 189 9.22 28.47 24.52
C ARG A 189 8.50 27.13 24.24
N ARG A 190 8.69 26.09 25.06
CA ARG A 190 9.46 25.98 26.33
C ARG A 190 10.35 24.72 26.26
N ALA A 191 11.66 24.89 26.43
CA ALA A 191 12.50 23.85 26.98
C ALA A 191 12.59 24.09 28.50
N SER A 192 12.45 23.04 29.30
CA SER A 192 12.81 23.05 30.72
C SER A 192 14.13 22.30 30.88
N GLU A 193 15.13 22.99 31.42
CA GLU A 193 16.40 22.39 31.80
C GLU A 193 16.18 21.46 33.00
N ASP A 194 16.49 20.18 32.86
CA ASP A 194 17.01 19.31 33.94
C ASP A 194 17.32 17.89 33.38
N ALA A 195 18.48 17.77 32.72
CA ALA A 195 19.03 16.50 32.25
C ALA A 195 20.57 16.58 32.12
N ALA A 196 21.23 17.27 33.04
CA ALA A 196 22.68 17.35 33.09
C ALA A 196 23.28 16.19 33.91
N GLN A 197 24.43 15.69 33.47
CA GLN A 197 25.34 14.80 34.21
C GLN A 197 24.79 13.41 34.63
N GLN A 198 25.08 12.41 33.80
CA GLN A 198 25.87 11.25 34.25
C GLN A 198 26.54 10.52 33.08
N GLN A 199 27.82 10.18 33.26
CA GLN A 199 28.56 9.28 32.38
C GLN A 199 28.45 7.85 32.94
N PRO A 200 28.40 6.80 32.09
CA PRO A 200 28.40 5.42 32.56
C PRO A 200 29.82 4.97 32.94
N GLN A 201 30.16 5.04 34.23
CA GLN A 201 31.33 4.34 34.77
C GLN A 201 30.92 3.00 35.39
N GLN A 202 31.75 1.98 35.21
CA GLN A 202 31.46 0.60 35.63
C GLN A 202 31.62 0.45 37.15
N GLN A 203 30.66 -0.20 37.82
CA GLN A 203 30.93 -0.88 39.09
C GLN A 203 29.94 -2.01 39.38
N GLN A 204 30.32 -2.89 40.31
CA GLN A 204 29.74 -4.23 40.50
C GLN A 204 28.66 -4.22 41.60
N HIS A 205 27.67 -5.10 41.48
CA HIS A 205 26.70 -5.33 42.56
C HIS A 205 27.30 -6.15 43.70
N HIS A 206 27.17 -5.64 44.93
CA HIS A 206 27.14 -6.43 46.15
C HIS A 206 25.86 -6.09 46.93
N SER A 207 25.24 -7.11 47.52
CA SER A 207 23.91 -7.02 48.15
C SER A 207 24.02 -6.81 49.66
N ALA A 208 23.18 -5.93 50.21
CA ALA A 208 22.93 -5.82 51.64
C ALA A 208 21.45 -5.47 51.91
N HIS A 209 20.81 -6.23 52.81
CA HIS A 209 19.49 -5.90 53.35
C HIS A 209 19.60 -4.86 54.48
N LEU A 210 18.58 -4.00 54.62
CA LEU A 210 18.17 -3.32 55.87
C LEU A 210 16.64 -3.00 55.77
N PRO A 211 15.93 -2.76 56.89
CA PRO A 211 14.47 -2.90 56.97
C PRO A 211 13.64 -1.65 56.64
N PRO A 212 12.31 -1.79 56.40
CA PRO A 212 11.40 -0.67 56.19
C PRO A 212 10.92 -0.04 57.51
N GLY A 213 10.78 1.29 57.57
CA GLY A 213 10.13 1.93 58.73
C GLY A 213 10.46 3.39 59.07
N ALA A 214 10.55 4.30 58.09
CA ALA A 214 10.52 5.74 58.38
C ALA A 214 9.86 6.51 57.23
N GLY A 215 8.84 7.32 57.53
CA GLY A 215 8.17 8.15 56.53
C GLY A 215 8.92 9.46 56.29
N SER A 216 9.08 9.85 55.03
CA SER A 216 9.48 11.20 54.64
C SER A 216 8.49 11.76 53.62
N VAL A 217 8.21 13.05 53.72
CA VAL A 217 7.14 13.74 53.00
C VAL A 217 7.70 14.48 51.78
N GLY A 218 6.97 14.46 50.66
CA GLY A 218 7.15 15.47 49.61
C GLY A 218 8.32 15.25 48.64
N GLY A 219 8.50 14.02 48.13
CA GLY A 219 9.12 13.89 46.80
C GLY A 219 8.26 14.62 45.75
N PRO A 220 8.85 15.25 44.72
CA PRO A 220 8.07 15.88 43.65
C PRO A 220 7.18 14.82 42.98
N PRO A 221 5.93 15.15 42.59
CA PRO A 221 5.06 14.19 41.95
C PRO A 221 5.74 13.68 40.67
N PRO A 222 5.72 12.37 40.39
CA PRO A 222 6.43 11.80 39.24
C PRO A 222 5.95 12.50 37.97
N LEU A 223 6.88 13.13 37.25
CA LEU A 223 6.60 13.90 36.05
C LEU A 223 5.77 13.02 35.10
N LYS A 224 4.52 13.41 34.85
CA LYS A 224 3.60 12.64 34.01
C LYS A 224 4.23 12.50 32.63
N LYS A 225 4.70 11.29 32.33
CA LYS A 225 5.32 10.94 31.06
C LYS A 225 4.39 11.37 29.93
N TYR A 226 4.86 12.29 29.08
CA TYR A 226 4.07 12.76 27.96
C TYR A 226 3.92 11.61 26.95
N VAL A 227 2.68 11.18 26.73
CA VAL A 227 2.30 10.21 25.70
C VAL A 227 1.57 10.99 24.61
N LEU A 228 2.05 10.90 23.38
CA LEU A 228 1.42 11.56 22.23
C LEU A 228 0.17 10.77 21.80
N PRO A 229 -1.05 11.31 21.93
CA PRO A 229 -2.25 10.62 21.49
C PRO A 229 -2.31 10.50 19.96
N GLY A 230 -2.77 9.36 19.46
CA GLY A 230 -3.00 9.13 18.05
C GLY A 230 -3.20 7.65 17.71
N PRO A 231 -3.33 7.31 16.41
CA PRO A 231 -3.46 5.93 15.92
C PRO A 231 -2.09 5.23 15.85
N TRP A 232 -1.30 5.33 16.92
CA TRP A 232 0.08 4.85 17.06
C TRP A 232 0.42 4.68 18.54
N ASP A 233 1.31 3.74 18.87
CA ASP A 233 1.95 3.68 20.19
C ASP A 233 3.47 3.80 20.03
N LEU A 234 3.95 5.02 20.25
CA LEU A 234 5.38 5.34 20.20
C LEU A 234 6.10 5.03 21.51
N GLU A 235 5.42 4.51 22.52
CA GLU A 235 5.95 4.23 23.85
C GLU A 235 6.41 2.78 24.02
N VAL A 236 5.77 1.83 23.33
CA VAL A 236 6.18 0.42 23.23
C VAL A 236 7.67 0.30 22.88
N PRO A 237 8.50 -0.28 23.78
CA PRO A 237 9.90 -0.53 23.49
C PRO A 237 10.06 -1.71 22.53
N THR A 238 11.11 -1.68 21.72
CA THR A 238 11.48 -2.83 20.88
C THR A 238 11.83 -4.05 21.72
N ASN A 239 11.33 -5.22 21.30
CA ASN A 239 11.84 -6.52 21.75
C ASN A 239 12.83 -7.15 20.75
N VAL A 240 13.24 -6.39 19.73
CA VAL A 240 14.06 -6.89 18.63
C VAL A 240 15.55 -6.76 18.94
N LEU A 241 16.25 -7.90 18.87
CA LEU A 241 17.71 -7.98 18.94
C LEU A 241 18.28 -8.15 17.53
N ILE A 242 19.37 -7.42 17.25
CA ILE A 242 20.20 -7.55 16.05
C ILE A 242 21.65 -7.79 16.46
N TYR A 243 22.50 -8.24 15.54
CA TYR A 243 23.93 -7.97 15.66
C TYR A 243 24.21 -6.49 15.32
N GLU A 244 25.20 -5.91 15.98
CA GLU A 244 25.66 -4.54 15.70
C GLU A 244 26.07 -4.39 14.22
N ARG A 245 25.64 -3.29 13.58
CA ARG A 245 25.77 -3.05 12.13
C ARG A 245 26.61 -1.81 11.85
N LEU A 246 27.34 -1.84 10.73
CA LEU A 246 28.04 -0.67 10.19
C LEU A 246 27.07 0.50 9.90
N PRO A 247 27.49 1.76 10.14
CA PRO A 247 26.82 2.93 9.59
C PRO A 247 26.79 2.91 8.06
N THR A 248 25.78 3.54 7.47
CA THR A 248 25.61 3.63 6.02
C THR A 248 26.58 4.63 5.38
N THR A 249 27.04 4.31 4.16
CA THR A 249 27.87 5.17 3.30
C THR A 249 27.04 6.02 2.33
N PHE A 250 25.71 5.94 2.39
CA PHE A 250 24.84 6.98 1.86
C PHE A 250 25.04 8.28 2.66
N PRO A 251 25.23 9.44 2.03
CA PRO A 251 25.26 10.71 2.75
C PRO A 251 23.88 11.05 3.33
N GLN A 252 23.86 11.94 4.31
CA GLN A 252 22.61 12.43 4.90
C GLN A 252 21.72 13.16 3.87
N PRO A 253 20.39 13.07 3.97
CA PRO A 253 19.47 13.59 2.94
C PRO A 253 19.46 15.12 2.92
N TYR A 254 19.50 15.71 1.73
CA TYR A 254 19.62 17.16 1.54
C TYR A 254 18.52 17.72 0.61
N PRO A 255 17.86 18.85 0.93
CA PRO A 255 16.68 19.33 0.20
C PRO A 255 16.89 19.53 -1.31
N GLU A 256 18.07 20.01 -1.72
CA GLU A 256 18.41 20.17 -3.14
C GLU A 256 18.56 18.83 -3.87
N VAL A 257 19.06 17.81 -3.19
CA VAL A 257 19.28 16.47 -3.75
C VAL A 257 17.94 15.74 -3.90
N GLU A 258 17.01 15.91 -2.96
CA GLU A 258 15.64 15.38 -3.11
C GLU A 258 14.83 16.12 -4.19
N ALA A 259 15.02 17.43 -4.33
CA ALA A 259 14.47 18.21 -5.44
C ALA A 259 14.96 17.69 -6.81
N LEU A 260 16.27 17.51 -6.95
CA LEU A 260 16.90 16.96 -8.16
C LEU A 260 16.44 15.53 -8.45
N ARG A 261 16.42 14.66 -7.43
CA ARG A 261 15.92 13.27 -7.53
C ARG A 261 14.46 13.24 -7.96
N GLY A 262 13.60 14.11 -7.40
CA GLY A 262 12.20 14.25 -7.80
C GLY A 262 12.04 14.62 -9.27
N SER A 263 12.76 15.66 -9.71
CA SER A 263 12.76 16.15 -11.10
C SER A 263 13.23 15.08 -12.09
N LEU A 264 14.29 14.34 -11.76
CA LEU A 264 14.82 13.25 -12.59
C LEU A 264 13.91 12.01 -12.59
N THR A 265 13.31 11.64 -11.46
CA THR A 265 12.37 10.50 -11.39
C THR A 265 11.11 10.78 -12.20
N LEU A 266 10.56 12.00 -12.12
CA LEU A 266 9.42 12.43 -12.95
C LEU A 266 9.76 12.40 -14.45
N ARG A 267 10.97 12.83 -14.82
CA ARG A 267 11.47 12.76 -16.21
C ARG A 267 11.61 11.31 -16.69
N LEU A 268 12.07 10.41 -15.81
CA LEU A 268 12.19 8.98 -16.09
C LEU A 268 10.81 8.34 -16.31
N ALA A 269 9.83 8.64 -15.45
CA ALA A 269 8.44 8.19 -15.58
C ALA A 269 7.79 8.72 -16.88
N LYS A 270 7.99 10.00 -17.22
CA LYS A 270 7.51 10.57 -18.50
C LYS A 270 8.19 9.90 -19.70
N THR A 271 9.46 9.54 -19.59
CA THR A 271 10.19 8.81 -20.64
C THR A 271 9.65 7.39 -20.82
N TYR A 272 9.28 6.71 -19.72
CA TYR A 272 8.61 5.41 -19.77
C TYR A 272 7.24 5.50 -20.49
N GLU A 273 6.45 6.53 -20.17
CA GLU A 273 5.19 6.82 -20.84
C GLU A 273 5.34 7.09 -22.34
N ASP A 274 6.30 7.93 -22.70
CA ASP A 274 6.66 8.23 -24.09
C ASP A 274 7.11 6.97 -24.85
N LEU A 275 7.90 6.10 -24.23
CA LEU A 275 8.39 4.87 -24.84
C LEU A 275 7.25 3.86 -25.08
N CYS A 276 6.36 3.65 -24.12
CA CYS A 276 5.19 2.76 -24.27
C CYS A 276 4.30 3.22 -25.42
N ASN A 277 3.95 4.52 -25.46
CA ASN A 277 3.11 5.08 -26.50
C ASN A 277 3.79 5.04 -27.88
N LYS A 278 5.06 5.44 -27.99
CA LYS A 278 5.76 5.59 -29.28
C LYS A 278 6.26 4.28 -29.88
N ARG A 279 6.64 3.29 -29.06
CA ARG A 279 7.11 1.98 -29.56
C ARG A 279 5.97 0.97 -29.67
N GLU A 280 5.18 0.84 -28.62
CA GLU A 280 4.20 -0.26 -28.47
C GLU A 280 2.75 0.17 -28.73
N SER A 281 2.47 1.47 -28.89
CA SER A 281 1.11 2.03 -29.07
C SER A 281 0.17 1.77 -27.88
N ILE A 282 0.72 1.59 -26.68
CA ILE A 282 -0.03 1.41 -25.42
C ILE A 282 0.30 2.53 -24.44
N ALA A 283 -0.66 2.85 -23.56
CA ALA A 283 -0.34 3.56 -22.32
C ALA A 283 0.43 2.61 -21.36
N PRO A 284 1.28 3.11 -20.46
CA PRO A 284 1.88 2.30 -19.41
C PRO A 284 0.85 1.48 -18.62
N PRO A 285 1.14 0.21 -18.29
CA PRO A 285 0.32 -0.54 -17.36
C PRO A 285 0.23 0.17 -16.00
N LYS A 286 -0.97 0.20 -15.39
CA LYS A 286 -1.27 1.01 -14.19
C LYS A 286 -0.29 0.68 -13.05
N ASP A 287 0.36 1.71 -12.50
CA ASP A 287 1.32 1.65 -11.38
C ASP A 287 2.58 0.77 -11.62
N SER A 288 2.85 0.37 -12.87
CA SER A 288 3.99 -0.50 -13.22
C SER A 288 5.36 0.16 -13.06
N PHE A 289 5.45 1.50 -13.11
CA PHE A 289 6.69 2.23 -12.84
C PHE A 289 7.07 2.16 -11.35
N GLN A 290 6.09 2.31 -10.46
CA GLN A 290 6.27 2.16 -9.01
C GLN A 290 6.59 0.70 -8.64
N ARG A 291 5.89 -0.28 -9.24
CA ARG A 291 6.26 -1.70 -9.08
C ARG A 291 7.65 -2.02 -9.62
N TRP A 292 8.08 -1.40 -10.72
CA TRP A 292 9.46 -1.53 -11.22
C TRP A 292 10.49 -0.95 -10.25
N LEU A 293 10.26 0.22 -9.65
CA LEU A 293 11.14 0.75 -8.60
C LEU A 293 11.25 -0.21 -7.41
N MET A 294 10.12 -0.78 -6.94
CA MET A 294 10.12 -1.78 -5.85
C MET A 294 10.85 -3.07 -6.23
N GLU A 295 10.55 -3.65 -7.39
CA GLU A 295 11.11 -4.92 -7.86
C GLU A 295 12.61 -4.83 -8.11
N ARG A 296 13.08 -3.76 -8.76
CA ARG A 296 14.52 -3.52 -8.96
C ARG A 296 15.24 -3.34 -7.62
N ARG A 297 14.62 -2.68 -6.64
CA ARG A 297 15.24 -2.43 -5.32
C ARG A 297 15.51 -3.69 -4.49
N ILE A 298 14.93 -4.84 -4.85
CA ILE A 298 15.24 -6.15 -4.24
C ILE A 298 16.69 -6.58 -4.53
N ILE A 299 17.21 -6.23 -5.72
CA ILE A 299 18.51 -6.70 -6.24
C ILE A 299 19.52 -5.57 -6.48
N ASP A 300 19.09 -4.30 -6.38
CA ASP A 300 19.91 -3.13 -6.69
C ASP A 300 21.00 -2.89 -5.63
N GLN A 301 22.26 -3.05 -6.03
CA GLN A 301 23.43 -2.69 -5.23
C GLN A 301 23.89 -1.25 -5.51
N GLY A 302 22.93 -0.38 -5.87
CA GLY A 302 23.16 0.91 -6.52
C GLY A 302 23.55 2.07 -5.58
N ILE A 303 23.89 3.19 -6.21
CA ILE A 303 24.42 4.40 -5.54
C ILE A 303 23.34 5.42 -5.16
N ASP A 304 22.07 5.15 -5.44
CA ASP A 304 20.91 5.98 -5.07
C ASP A 304 19.91 5.16 -4.21
N PRO A 305 19.22 5.78 -3.23
CA PRO A 305 18.24 5.10 -2.40
C PRO A 305 16.87 4.88 -3.07
N LEU A 306 16.61 5.48 -4.23
CA LEU A 306 15.35 5.35 -4.98
C LEU A 306 15.54 4.81 -6.39
N LEU A 307 16.50 5.35 -7.15
CA LEU A 307 16.68 5.01 -8.57
C LEU A 307 17.63 3.82 -8.75
N PRO A 308 17.16 2.70 -9.35
CA PRO A 308 18.02 1.55 -9.59
C PRO A 308 19.17 1.91 -10.53
N SER A 309 20.36 1.44 -10.20
CA SER A 309 21.61 1.80 -10.86
C SER A 309 22.68 0.69 -10.92
N GLN A 310 22.47 -0.44 -10.22
CA GLN A 310 23.32 -1.63 -10.27
C GLN A 310 22.49 -2.90 -10.01
N CYS A 311 21.68 -3.28 -11.00
CA CYS A 311 20.83 -4.48 -11.01
C CYS A 311 21.39 -5.56 -11.96
N THR A 312 21.25 -6.84 -11.62
CA THR A 312 21.55 -7.97 -12.52
C THR A 312 20.48 -9.06 -12.37
N PRO A 313 19.76 -9.45 -13.44
CA PRO A 313 19.81 -8.91 -14.81
C PRO A 313 19.32 -7.46 -14.89
N GLU A 314 19.74 -6.69 -15.91
CA GLU A 314 19.34 -5.28 -16.09
C GLU A 314 17.84 -5.12 -16.38
N ILE A 315 17.31 -5.96 -17.28
CA ILE A 315 15.90 -5.97 -17.68
C ILE A 315 15.05 -6.51 -16.52
N SER A 316 14.02 -5.77 -16.13
CA SER A 316 13.04 -6.18 -15.13
C SER A 316 12.08 -7.23 -15.69
N PRO A 317 12.03 -8.46 -15.12
CA PRO A 317 11.06 -9.46 -15.53
C PRO A 317 9.61 -9.03 -15.28
N GLN A 318 9.37 -8.18 -14.28
CA GLN A 318 8.04 -7.69 -13.95
C GLN A 318 7.56 -6.62 -14.93
N MET A 319 8.35 -5.56 -15.16
CA MET A 319 8.01 -4.54 -16.16
C MET A 319 7.85 -5.15 -17.56
N TYR A 320 8.72 -6.09 -17.94
CA TYR A 320 8.64 -6.82 -19.20
C TYR A 320 7.31 -7.58 -19.35
N ARG A 321 6.92 -8.38 -18.35
CA ARG A 321 5.62 -9.10 -18.33
C ARG A 321 4.43 -8.15 -18.38
N GLU A 322 4.45 -7.07 -17.61
CA GLU A 322 3.33 -6.13 -17.55
C GLU A 322 3.12 -5.35 -18.86
N ILE A 323 4.20 -5.02 -19.58
CA ILE A 323 4.11 -4.41 -20.92
C ILE A 323 3.53 -5.42 -21.91
N LEU A 324 4.03 -6.67 -21.93
CA LEU A 324 3.54 -7.69 -22.87
C LEU A 324 2.04 -7.99 -22.68
N ARG A 325 1.56 -8.08 -21.43
CA ARG A 325 0.14 -8.33 -21.10
C ARG A 325 -0.81 -7.28 -21.70
N ASP A 326 -0.36 -6.04 -21.84
CA ASP A 326 -1.15 -4.93 -22.35
C ASP A 326 -0.98 -4.75 -23.89
N ILE A 327 -0.20 -5.61 -24.58
CA ILE A 327 -0.02 -5.69 -26.04
C ILE A 327 -0.87 -6.87 -26.61
N PRO A 328 -1.51 -6.76 -27.80
CA PRO A 328 -1.54 -5.63 -28.74
C PRO A 328 -2.49 -4.50 -28.30
N ILE A 329 -3.40 -4.78 -27.37
CA ILE A 329 -4.21 -3.81 -26.63
C ILE A 329 -4.45 -4.32 -25.21
N LYS A 330 -4.57 -3.40 -24.26
CA LYS A 330 -4.99 -3.73 -22.89
C LYS A 330 -6.41 -4.32 -22.90
N ILE A 331 -6.53 -5.56 -22.46
CA ILE A 331 -7.83 -6.20 -22.20
C ILE A 331 -8.41 -5.63 -20.91
N VAL A 332 -9.68 -5.23 -20.94
CA VAL A 332 -10.45 -4.83 -19.75
C VAL A 332 -11.74 -5.63 -19.68
N LYS A 333 -12.25 -5.93 -18.47
CA LYS A 333 -13.55 -6.61 -18.32
C LYS A 333 -14.67 -5.69 -18.86
N PRO A 334 -15.36 -6.04 -19.97
CA PRO A 334 -16.35 -5.15 -20.56
C PRO A 334 -17.59 -5.06 -19.66
N LYS A 335 -18.25 -3.90 -19.62
CA LYS A 335 -19.49 -3.70 -18.83
C LYS A 335 -20.74 -4.23 -19.54
N PHE A 336 -20.73 -4.28 -20.88
CA PHE A 336 -21.86 -4.67 -21.72
C PHE A 336 -21.41 -5.54 -22.89
N THR A 337 -22.31 -6.38 -23.41
CA THR A 337 -22.09 -7.24 -24.60
C THR A 337 -21.59 -6.46 -25.82
N GLY A 338 -22.12 -5.26 -26.04
CA GLY A 338 -21.66 -4.36 -27.11
C GLY A 338 -20.20 -3.92 -26.97
N ASP A 339 -19.67 -3.81 -25.74
CA ASP A 339 -18.27 -3.46 -25.51
C ASP A 339 -17.34 -4.68 -25.59
N ALA A 340 -17.83 -5.87 -25.26
CA ALA A 340 -17.12 -7.13 -25.54
C ALA A 340 -16.92 -7.32 -27.05
N ARG A 341 -17.97 -7.12 -27.86
CA ARG A 341 -17.88 -7.12 -29.33
C ARG A 341 -16.86 -6.09 -29.86
N LYS A 342 -16.86 -4.86 -29.33
CA LYS A 342 -15.85 -3.82 -29.66
C LYS A 342 -14.44 -4.20 -29.22
N GLN A 343 -14.26 -4.93 -28.11
CA GLN A 343 -12.95 -5.37 -27.65
C GLN A 343 -12.37 -6.46 -28.55
N LEU A 344 -13.17 -7.47 -28.91
CA LEU A 344 -12.77 -8.51 -29.86
C LEU A 344 -12.34 -7.92 -31.21
N SER A 345 -13.15 -7.00 -31.78
CA SER A 345 -12.81 -6.32 -33.03
C SER A 345 -11.51 -5.52 -32.94
N ARG A 346 -11.33 -4.70 -31.90
CA ARG A 346 -10.09 -3.92 -31.69
C ARG A 346 -8.86 -4.82 -31.50
N TYR A 347 -9.01 -5.99 -30.87
CA TYR A 347 -7.92 -6.97 -30.76
C TYR A 347 -7.53 -7.53 -32.13
N CYS A 348 -8.52 -7.90 -32.96
CA CYS A 348 -8.27 -8.41 -34.31
C CYS A 348 -7.48 -7.40 -35.17
N ASP A 349 -7.88 -6.12 -35.15
CA ASP A 349 -7.18 -5.04 -35.86
C ASP A 349 -5.77 -4.83 -35.32
N ALA A 350 -5.60 -4.77 -34.00
CA ALA A 350 -4.30 -4.50 -33.38
C ALA A 350 -3.30 -5.66 -33.56
N ALA A 351 -3.77 -6.91 -33.46
CA ALA A 351 -2.97 -8.11 -33.71
C ALA A 351 -2.40 -8.13 -35.13
N LYS A 352 -3.26 -7.96 -36.15
CA LYS A 352 -2.83 -7.82 -37.57
C LYS A 352 -1.85 -6.67 -37.75
N LYS A 353 -2.19 -5.48 -37.23
CA LYS A 353 -1.39 -4.26 -37.33
C LYS A 353 0.01 -4.40 -36.73
N ILE A 354 0.23 -5.23 -35.71
CA ILE A 354 1.57 -5.50 -35.17
C ILE A 354 2.38 -6.38 -36.14
N VAL A 355 1.84 -7.52 -36.60
CA VAL A 355 2.58 -8.45 -37.49
C VAL A 355 2.76 -7.92 -38.91
N GLU A 356 1.90 -6.99 -39.37
CA GLU A 356 2.04 -6.33 -40.67
C GLU A 356 3.03 -5.13 -40.63
N ARG A 357 3.14 -4.41 -39.50
CA ARG A 357 4.05 -3.25 -39.37
C ARG A 357 5.46 -3.60 -38.89
N ARG A 358 5.66 -4.74 -38.24
CA ARG A 358 6.96 -5.20 -37.74
C ARG A 358 7.47 -6.39 -38.57
N GLY A 359 8.76 -6.68 -38.46
CA GLY A 359 9.43 -7.78 -39.17
C GLY A 359 9.09 -9.17 -38.63
N ALA A 360 7.80 -9.49 -38.45
CA ALA A 360 7.33 -10.81 -38.06
C ALA A 360 7.67 -11.87 -39.13
N SER A 361 7.80 -13.15 -38.72
CA SER A 361 7.97 -14.24 -39.67
C SER A 361 6.73 -14.42 -40.56
N GLU A 362 6.91 -14.88 -41.80
CA GLU A 362 5.79 -15.12 -42.73
C GLU A 362 4.78 -16.14 -42.21
N GLU A 363 5.23 -17.08 -41.38
CA GLU A 363 4.36 -17.99 -40.61
C GLU A 363 3.53 -17.24 -39.58
N SER A 364 4.15 -16.41 -38.73
CA SER A 364 3.47 -15.60 -37.72
C SER A 364 2.44 -14.65 -38.34
N LYS A 365 2.78 -14.02 -39.47
CA LYS A 365 1.85 -13.20 -40.25
C LYS A 365 0.64 -13.99 -40.72
N LYS A 366 0.85 -15.18 -41.31
CA LYS A 366 -0.24 -16.05 -41.79
C LYS A 366 -1.15 -16.49 -40.64
N ILE A 367 -0.59 -16.99 -39.54
CA ILE A 367 -1.35 -17.50 -38.40
C ILE A 367 -2.18 -16.39 -37.73
N VAL A 368 -1.56 -15.26 -37.39
CA VAL A 368 -2.25 -14.13 -36.75
C VAL A 368 -3.31 -13.53 -37.68
N LYS A 369 -3.01 -13.38 -38.97
CA LYS A 369 -3.97 -12.86 -39.95
C LYS A 369 -5.16 -13.78 -40.12
N TRP A 370 -4.93 -15.08 -40.32
CA TRP A 370 -5.98 -16.09 -40.50
C TRP A 370 -6.92 -16.16 -39.28
N ASN A 371 -6.37 -16.26 -38.06
CA ASN A 371 -7.18 -16.28 -36.83
C ASN A 371 -8.01 -14.99 -36.65
N ALA A 372 -7.41 -13.83 -36.93
CA ALA A 372 -8.11 -12.55 -36.83
C ALA A 372 -9.13 -12.33 -37.97
N ASP A 373 -8.93 -12.91 -39.16
CA ASP A 373 -9.93 -12.94 -40.24
C ASP A 373 -11.08 -13.91 -39.92
N GLU A 374 -10.82 -15.08 -39.31
CA GLU A 374 -11.86 -16.00 -38.85
C GLU A 374 -12.70 -15.39 -37.71
N ALA A 375 -12.06 -14.67 -36.78
CA ALA A 375 -12.74 -13.90 -35.74
C ALA A 375 -13.60 -12.77 -36.34
N TYR A 376 -13.11 -12.09 -37.38
CA TYR A 376 -13.89 -11.07 -38.10
C TYR A 376 -15.07 -11.63 -38.88
N GLU A 377 -14.92 -12.78 -39.54
CA GLU A 377 -16.00 -13.40 -40.31
C GLU A 377 -17.09 -13.96 -39.37
N TRP A 378 -16.70 -14.53 -38.23
CA TRP A 378 -17.63 -14.88 -37.15
C TRP A 378 -18.35 -13.62 -36.60
N LEU A 379 -17.64 -12.50 -36.41
CA LEU A 379 -18.21 -11.22 -35.99
C LEU A 379 -19.23 -10.62 -36.97
N ARG A 380 -19.19 -11.01 -38.26
CA ARG A 380 -20.17 -10.62 -39.29
C ARG A 380 -21.37 -11.57 -39.33
N ARG A 381 -21.12 -12.88 -39.31
CA ARG A 381 -22.16 -13.93 -39.45
C ARG A 381 -23.03 -14.08 -38.21
N THR A 382 -22.45 -13.92 -37.03
CA THR A 382 -23.14 -14.19 -35.76
C THR A 382 -23.92 -12.98 -35.29
N VAL A 383 -25.24 -13.04 -35.42
CA VAL A 383 -26.19 -12.05 -34.91
C VAL A 383 -26.75 -12.54 -33.56
N GLY A 384 -26.69 -11.71 -32.53
CA GLY A 384 -27.29 -12.03 -31.21
C GLY A 384 -26.41 -12.85 -30.26
N ALA A 385 -25.10 -12.97 -30.51
CA ALA A 385 -24.16 -13.60 -29.57
C ALA A 385 -24.19 -12.96 -28.16
N SER A 386 -24.00 -13.81 -27.14
CA SER A 386 -23.98 -13.46 -25.72
C SER A 386 -22.73 -12.67 -25.31
N TYR A 387 -22.64 -12.25 -24.05
CA TYR A 387 -21.42 -11.63 -23.53
C TYR A 387 -20.26 -12.64 -23.48
N GLU A 388 -20.60 -13.86 -23.09
CA GLU A 388 -19.74 -15.01 -22.88
C GLU A 388 -19.12 -15.45 -24.21
N ASP A 389 -19.91 -15.59 -25.28
CA ASP A 389 -19.43 -15.88 -26.64
C ASP A 389 -18.29 -14.93 -27.09
N PHE A 390 -18.40 -13.63 -26.76
CA PHE A 390 -17.37 -12.65 -27.10
C PHE A 390 -16.12 -12.77 -26.22
N GLN A 391 -16.23 -13.22 -24.97
CA GLN A 391 -15.04 -13.49 -24.13
C GLN A 391 -14.35 -14.76 -24.58
N ASP A 392 -15.08 -15.87 -24.77
CA ASP A 392 -14.50 -17.15 -25.19
C ASP A 392 -13.81 -17.03 -26.55
N ARG A 393 -14.42 -16.31 -27.50
CA ARG A 393 -13.80 -16.03 -28.81
C ARG A 393 -12.57 -15.13 -28.70
N LEU A 394 -12.54 -14.19 -27.75
CA LEU A 394 -11.36 -13.36 -27.46
C LEU A 394 -10.24 -14.16 -26.80
N THR A 395 -10.55 -14.98 -25.79
CA THR A 395 -9.59 -15.88 -25.12
C THR A 395 -9.02 -16.91 -26.08
N HIS A 396 -9.84 -17.46 -26.99
CA HIS A 396 -9.37 -18.32 -28.07
C HIS A 396 -8.40 -17.56 -29.00
N LEU A 397 -8.79 -16.38 -29.48
CA LEU A 397 -7.96 -15.55 -30.37
C LEU A 397 -6.63 -15.13 -29.71
N GLN A 398 -6.64 -14.81 -28.42
CA GLN A 398 -5.42 -14.56 -27.65
C GLN A 398 -4.51 -15.79 -27.65
N ARG A 399 -5.02 -16.97 -27.26
CA ARG A 399 -4.23 -18.22 -27.23
C ARG A 399 -3.57 -18.57 -28.57
N GLN A 400 -4.21 -18.24 -29.70
CA GLN A 400 -3.64 -18.48 -31.04
C GLN A 400 -2.66 -17.39 -31.49
N CYS A 401 -2.90 -16.11 -31.15
CA CYS A 401 -2.09 -14.99 -31.65
C CYS A 401 -0.93 -14.58 -30.72
N GLU A 402 -1.06 -14.78 -29.41
CA GLU A 402 -0.16 -14.24 -28.39
C GLU A 402 1.30 -14.71 -28.54
N PRO A 403 1.63 -16.00 -28.79
CA PRO A 403 3.02 -16.42 -29.00
C PRO A 403 3.69 -15.70 -30.18
N HIS A 404 2.95 -15.51 -31.27
CA HIS A 404 3.41 -14.82 -32.48
C HIS A 404 3.57 -13.30 -32.28
N ILE A 405 2.66 -12.69 -31.51
CA ILE A 405 2.75 -11.27 -31.13
C ILE A 405 3.95 -11.04 -30.19
N ILE A 406 4.11 -11.86 -29.14
CA ILE A 406 5.24 -11.77 -28.22
C ILE A 406 6.57 -11.94 -28.95
N ALA A 407 6.70 -12.95 -29.83
CA ALA A 407 7.89 -13.13 -30.65
C ALA A 407 8.18 -11.90 -31.55
N THR A 408 7.14 -11.23 -32.05
CA THR A 408 7.24 -10.03 -32.90
C THR A 408 7.65 -8.77 -32.11
N VAL A 409 7.37 -8.68 -30.81
CA VAL A 409 7.66 -7.49 -29.99
C VAL A 409 8.82 -7.66 -28.99
N ARG A 410 9.24 -8.89 -28.66
CA ARG A 410 10.27 -9.26 -27.66
C ARG A 410 11.42 -8.25 -27.59
N VAL A 411 12.15 -8.09 -28.69
CA VAL A 411 13.33 -7.22 -28.79
C VAL A 411 13.01 -5.73 -28.54
N SER A 412 11.84 -5.25 -28.98
CA SER A 412 11.43 -3.84 -28.78
C SER A 412 11.12 -3.55 -27.30
N VAL A 413 10.48 -4.50 -26.62
CA VAL A 413 10.15 -4.42 -25.19
C VAL A 413 11.38 -4.62 -24.32
N GLU A 414 12.29 -5.55 -24.67
CA GLU A 414 13.61 -5.68 -24.04
C GLU A 414 14.40 -4.36 -24.13
N GLN A 415 14.50 -3.78 -25.33
CA GLN A 415 15.17 -2.49 -25.54
C GLN A 415 14.48 -1.31 -24.85
N LEU A 416 13.17 -1.36 -24.64
CA LEU A 416 12.42 -0.36 -23.87
C LEU A 416 12.84 -0.42 -22.39
N CYS A 417 12.80 -1.63 -21.80
CA CYS A 417 13.16 -1.85 -20.40
C CYS A 417 14.63 -1.48 -20.14
N ALA A 418 15.55 -1.94 -21.00
CA ALA A 418 16.98 -1.61 -20.92
C ALA A 418 17.22 -0.09 -21.02
N LYS A 419 16.57 0.60 -21.98
CA LYS A 419 16.74 2.04 -22.14
C LYS A 419 16.24 2.83 -20.92
N LEU A 420 15.18 2.38 -20.24
CA LEU A 420 14.71 2.98 -19.00
C LEU A 420 15.73 2.77 -17.86
N TYR A 421 16.23 1.54 -17.70
CA TYR A 421 17.25 1.23 -16.69
C TYR A 421 18.55 2.04 -16.90
N HIS A 422 19.07 2.13 -18.13
CA HIS A 422 20.28 2.93 -18.40
C HIS A 422 20.09 4.44 -18.15
N LEU A 423 18.89 4.97 -18.37
CA LEU A 423 18.56 6.35 -17.98
C LEU A 423 18.50 6.52 -16.46
N SER A 424 17.98 5.52 -15.73
CA SER A 424 17.99 5.47 -14.27
C SER A 424 19.42 5.47 -13.70
N MET A 425 20.31 4.64 -14.26
CA MET A 425 21.75 4.64 -13.92
C MET A 425 22.38 6.02 -14.11
N GLN A 426 22.09 6.71 -15.23
CA GLN A 426 22.59 8.05 -15.49
C GLN A 426 22.04 9.07 -14.48
N HIS A 427 20.74 8.99 -14.17
CA HIS A 427 20.11 9.90 -13.21
C HIS A 427 20.66 9.69 -11.78
N ALA A 428 20.85 8.45 -11.35
CA ALA A 428 21.49 8.11 -10.07
C ALA A 428 22.92 8.66 -9.96
N ARG A 429 23.73 8.59 -11.04
CA ARG A 429 25.07 9.19 -11.10
C ARG A 429 25.00 10.71 -10.94
N ASN A 430 24.19 11.40 -11.75
CA ASN A 430 24.02 12.86 -11.66
C ASN A 430 23.60 13.33 -10.24
N ILE A 431 22.72 12.56 -9.56
CA ILE A 431 22.28 12.84 -8.19
C ILE A 431 23.44 12.65 -7.20
N ARG A 432 24.19 11.54 -7.30
CA ARG A 432 25.35 11.26 -6.45
C ARG A 432 26.46 12.30 -6.64
N GLU A 433 26.73 12.71 -7.87
CA GLU A 433 27.71 13.75 -8.22
C GLU A 433 27.35 15.10 -7.60
N ARG A 434 26.10 15.57 -7.74
CA ARG A 434 25.67 16.81 -7.08
C ARG A 434 25.71 16.69 -5.56
N HIS A 435 25.39 15.52 -5.00
CA HIS A 435 25.47 15.31 -3.55
C HIS A 435 26.92 15.39 -3.05
N ALA A 436 27.87 14.72 -3.71
CA ALA A 436 29.30 14.79 -3.37
C ALA A 436 29.84 16.24 -3.46
N GLN A 437 29.44 16.97 -4.51
CA GLN A 437 29.78 18.39 -4.66
C GLN A 437 29.21 19.26 -3.51
N ILE A 438 27.99 19.00 -3.03
CA ILE A 438 27.40 19.71 -1.87
C ILE A 438 28.16 19.40 -0.56
N LEU A 439 28.60 18.15 -0.35
CA LEU A 439 29.43 17.80 0.80
C LEU A 439 30.77 18.56 0.78
N LYS A 440 31.41 18.59 -0.40
CA LYS A 440 32.66 19.32 -0.65
C LYS A 440 32.51 20.84 -0.45
N GLU A 441 31.41 21.42 -0.90
CA GLU A 441 31.03 22.83 -0.65
C GLU A 441 30.90 23.15 0.85
N HIS A 442 30.53 22.16 1.67
CA HIS A 442 30.43 22.26 3.13
C HIS A 442 31.69 21.81 3.88
N GLY A 443 32.78 21.48 3.18
CA GLY A 443 34.03 20.99 3.80
C GLY A 443 33.94 19.60 4.42
N ILE A 444 32.91 18.80 4.09
CA ILE A 444 32.77 17.42 4.54
C ILE A 444 33.63 16.52 3.64
N PRO A 445 34.64 15.81 4.19
CA PRO A 445 35.49 14.94 3.40
C PRO A 445 34.76 13.65 2.98
N GLU A 446 35.20 13.08 1.86
CA GLU A 446 34.80 11.72 1.46
C GLU A 446 35.43 10.66 2.39
N LEU A 447 34.83 9.47 2.45
CA LEU A 447 35.31 8.35 3.26
C LEU A 447 36.61 7.79 2.67
N SER A 448 37.75 8.20 3.24
CA SER A 448 39.09 7.82 2.80
C SER A 448 39.52 6.40 3.18
N ALA A 449 38.78 5.71 4.04
CA ALA A 449 39.04 4.34 4.48
C ALA A 449 37.73 3.55 4.67
N PRO A 450 37.73 2.22 4.45
CA PRO A 450 36.58 1.38 4.73
C PRO A 450 36.29 1.33 6.24
N LEU A 451 35.00 1.37 6.59
CA LEU A 451 34.53 1.29 7.96
C LEU A 451 34.92 -0.07 8.57
N GLN A 452 35.51 -0.05 9.77
CA GLN A 452 35.93 -1.26 10.45
C GLN A 452 34.70 -2.06 10.92
N PRO A 453 34.61 -3.39 10.64
CA PRO A 453 33.50 -4.20 11.10
C PRO A 453 33.29 -4.10 12.61
N PRO A 454 32.03 -3.98 13.09
CA PRO A 454 31.76 -3.95 14.52
C PRO A 454 32.10 -5.29 15.17
N VAL A 455 32.44 -5.26 16.46
CA VAL A 455 32.54 -6.48 17.27
C VAL A 455 31.17 -7.18 17.26
N THR A 456 31.15 -8.51 17.15
CA THR A 456 29.94 -9.33 16.96
C THR A 456 29.05 -9.41 18.21
N ARG A 457 28.45 -8.28 18.56
CA ARG A 457 27.63 -8.07 19.75
C ARG A 457 26.13 -8.09 19.41
N LYS A 458 25.33 -8.84 20.19
CA LYS A 458 23.86 -8.71 20.17
C LYS A 458 23.45 -7.41 20.89
N VAL A 459 22.62 -6.59 20.25
CA VAL A 459 22.11 -5.31 20.75
C VAL A 459 20.64 -5.11 20.39
N TRP A 460 19.92 -4.27 21.13
CA TRP A 460 18.57 -3.84 20.74
C TRP A 460 18.60 -3.07 19.41
N CYS A 461 17.60 -3.25 18.55
CA CYS A 461 17.61 -2.62 17.23
C CYS A 461 17.57 -1.08 17.31
N TYR A 462 18.49 -0.43 16.60
CA TYR A 462 18.61 1.03 16.51
C TYR A 462 18.43 1.48 15.04
N PRO A 463 18.05 2.76 14.79
CA PRO A 463 17.91 3.30 13.44
C PRO A 463 19.20 3.22 12.61
N VAL A 464 19.13 3.37 11.29
CA VAL A 464 20.37 3.40 10.48
C VAL A 464 21.19 4.64 10.84
N GLN A 465 22.45 4.43 11.21
CA GLN A 465 23.43 5.48 11.49
C GLN A 465 24.17 5.85 10.20
N PHE A 466 24.68 7.08 10.11
CA PHE A 466 25.41 7.57 8.94
C PHE A 466 26.91 7.65 9.24
N ALA A 467 27.73 7.24 8.28
CA ALA A 467 29.19 7.39 8.36
C ALA A 467 29.66 8.83 8.09
N LEU A 468 28.80 9.66 7.51
CA LEU A 468 29.05 11.06 7.18
C LEU A 468 28.17 12.01 8.02
N PRO A 469 28.69 13.17 8.46
CA PRO A 469 27.90 14.20 9.13
C PRO A 469 26.90 14.88 8.17
N SER A 470 25.91 15.58 8.72
CA SER A 470 25.02 16.42 7.92
C SER A 470 25.77 17.64 7.37
N PRO A 471 25.58 18.03 6.09
CA PRO A 471 25.82 19.41 5.67
C PRO A 471 24.87 20.36 6.42
N ARG A 472 25.18 21.66 6.41
CA ARG A 472 24.30 22.67 7.01
C ARG A 472 23.01 22.75 6.21
N MET A 473 21.86 22.59 6.87
CA MET A 473 20.56 22.68 6.19
C MET A 473 20.33 24.08 5.58
N PRO A 474 19.74 24.15 4.37
CA PRO A 474 19.33 25.40 3.75
C PRO A 474 18.06 25.94 4.44
N GLN A 475 17.69 27.19 4.13
CA GLN A 475 16.38 27.71 4.55
C GLN A 475 15.25 26.90 3.91
N ILE A 476 14.31 26.45 4.73
CA ILE A 476 13.01 25.91 4.33
C ILE A 476 11.95 26.87 4.85
N ASP A 477 11.05 27.31 3.97
CA ASP A 477 9.91 28.13 4.35
C ASP A 477 8.77 27.22 4.85
N TYR A 478 7.98 27.69 5.81
CA TYR A 478 6.76 26.97 6.20
C TYR A 478 5.68 27.91 6.73
N SER A 479 4.43 27.45 6.65
CA SER A 479 3.25 28.14 7.16
C SER A 479 2.25 27.16 7.73
N ASN A 480 1.64 27.50 8.87
CA ASN A 480 0.61 26.69 9.49
C ASN A 480 -0.77 27.23 9.11
N ASP A 481 -1.62 26.38 8.55
CA ASP A 481 -3.07 26.54 8.57
C ASP A 481 -3.63 25.70 9.75
N ARG A 482 -4.93 25.82 10.04
CA ARG A 482 -5.59 25.34 11.26
C ARG A 482 -5.29 23.87 11.60
N ASP A 483 -5.37 22.99 10.60
CA ASP A 483 -5.23 21.54 10.76
C ASP A 483 -3.96 20.96 10.11
N HIS A 484 -3.23 21.76 9.30
CA HIS A 484 -2.08 21.28 8.53
C HIS A 484 -0.94 22.32 8.43
N MET A 485 0.30 21.82 8.38
CA MET A 485 1.49 22.61 8.08
C MET A 485 1.88 22.41 6.62
N VAL A 486 2.16 23.51 5.94
CA VAL A 486 2.69 23.57 4.58
C VAL A 486 4.19 23.80 4.66
N ILE A 487 4.99 22.90 4.10
CA ILE A 487 6.46 22.97 4.05
C ILE A 487 6.88 23.24 2.60
N LYS A 488 7.69 24.27 2.38
CA LYS A 488 8.01 24.81 1.06
C LYS A 488 9.53 24.98 0.89
N TYR A 489 10.09 24.36 -0.13
CA TYR A 489 11.48 24.54 -0.54
C TYR A 489 11.57 25.32 -1.85
N THR A 490 12.40 26.37 -1.86
CA THR A 490 12.62 27.22 -3.04
C THR A 490 14.10 27.18 -3.40
N ASN A 491 14.45 26.65 -4.58
CA ASN A 491 15.80 26.71 -5.13
C ASN A 491 15.72 26.87 -6.66
N THR A 492 15.91 28.11 -7.13
CA THR A 492 15.78 28.50 -8.54
C THR A 492 16.85 27.91 -9.46
N ALA A 493 17.95 27.39 -8.93
CA ALA A 493 18.97 26.69 -9.71
C ALA A 493 18.57 25.24 -10.07
N VAL A 494 17.59 24.66 -9.36
CA VAL A 494 17.17 23.25 -9.53
C VAL A 494 15.70 23.11 -9.91
N MET A 495 14.84 24.06 -9.52
CA MET A 495 13.40 24.04 -9.80
C MET A 495 12.86 25.42 -10.20
N ALA A 496 12.04 25.45 -11.26
CA ALA A 496 11.44 26.68 -11.76
C ALA A 496 10.28 27.22 -10.90
N ALA A 497 9.74 26.38 -10.00
CA ALA A 497 8.71 26.72 -9.03
C ALA A 497 9.07 26.12 -7.65
N PRO A 498 8.59 26.69 -6.54
CA PRO A 498 8.80 26.11 -5.20
C PRO A 498 8.12 24.75 -5.06
N ASP A 499 8.82 23.79 -4.46
CA ASP A 499 8.27 22.47 -4.14
C ASP A 499 7.60 22.50 -2.78
N THR A 500 6.38 21.99 -2.68
CA THR A 500 5.49 22.22 -1.54
C THR A 500 4.82 20.92 -1.08
N HIS A 501 4.90 20.62 0.21
CA HIS A 501 4.33 19.43 0.84
C HIS A 501 3.42 19.81 2.00
N VAL A 502 2.37 19.03 2.22
CA VAL A 502 1.37 19.25 3.27
C VAL A 502 1.42 18.10 4.26
N VAL A 503 1.39 18.42 5.56
CA VAL A 503 1.29 17.43 6.65
C VAL A 503 0.32 17.90 7.72
N ASN A 504 -0.63 17.04 8.10
CA ASN A 504 -1.58 17.27 9.19
C ASN A 504 -0.82 17.50 10.51
N ILE A 505 -1.25 18.47 11.33
CA ILE A 505 -0.53 18.85 12.56
C ILE A 505 -0.33 17.67 13.52
N SER A 506 -1.28 16.73 13.60
CA SER A 506 -1.12 15.50 14.39
C SER A 506 0.00 14.58 13.88
N HIS A 507 0.22 14.52 12.57
CA HIS A 507 1.33 13.77 11.97
C HIS A 507 2.65 14.53 12.06
N LEU A 508 2.64 15.86 12.03
CA LEU A 508 3.82 16.66 12.35
C LEU A 508 4.30 16.39 13.79
N GLN A 509 3.36 16.39 14.76
CA GLN A 509 3.65 16.03 16.16
C GLN A 509 4.17 14.59 16.30
N LYS A 510 3.64 13.64 15.52
CA LYS A 510 4.18 12.27 15.42
C LYS A 510 5.63 12.27 14.93
N LEU A 511 5.91 12.98 13.83
CA LEU A 511 7.25 13.09 13.26
C LEU A 511 8.24 13.76 14.23
N GLU A 512 7.82 14.80 14.95
CA GLU A 512 8.64 15.38 16.03
C GLU A 512 8.96 14.36 17.12
N GLN A 513 7.96 13.62 17.61
CA GLN A 513 8.16 12.65 18.70
C GLN A 513 9.02 11.46 18.26
N LEU A 514 8.83 10.98 17.02
CA LEU A 514 9.72 10.01 16.38
C LEU A 514 11.17 10.54 16.29
N TYR A 515 11.35 11.82 15.96
CA TYR A 515 12.66 12.48 15.91
C TYR A 515 13.28 12.61 17.31
N ARG A 516 12.50 12.96 18.35
CA ARG A 516 12.94 12.98 19.76
C ARG A 516 13.46 11.61 20.22
N TYR A 517 12.90 10.52 19.72
CA TYR A 517 13.34 9.15 20.07
C TYR A 517 14.52 8.61 19.24
N ASN A 518 14.71 9.06 18.00
CA ASN A 518 15.59 8.39 17.04
C ASN A 518 16.69 9.29 16.43
N CYS A 519 16.59 10.61 16.53
CA CYS A 519 17.63 11.53 16.07
C CYS A 519 18.64 11.86 17.18
N PHE A 520 19.90 11.46 16.98
CA PHE A 520 20.97 11.66 17.97
C PHE A 520 21.88 12.86 17.69
N ASP A 521 21.93 13.34 16.44
CA ASP A 521 22.85 14.39 15.98
C ASP A 521 22.26 15.81 15.98
N ASP A 522 20.92 15.94 15.96
CA ASP A 522 20.20 17.21 16.07
C ASP A 522 19.26 17.23 17.29
N LYS A 523 19.82 17.54 18.46
CA LYS A 523 19.06 17.70 19.71
C LYS A 523 18.30 19.02 19.81
N LYS A 524 18.49 19.95 18.87
CA LYS A 524 17.91 21.30 18.88
C LYS A 524 16.73 21.47 17.93
N PHE A 525 16.51 20.50 17.04
CA PHE A 525 15.54 20.55 15.94
C PHE A 525 15.95 21.57 14.85
N ASP A 526 17.25 21.90 14.79
CA ASP A 526 17.85 22.81 13.80
C ASP A 526 17.76 22.24 12.37
N PHE A 527 17.69 20.91 12.21
CA PHE A 527 17.59 20.21 10.92
C PHE A 527 16.22 19.54 10.69
N PHE A 528 15.33 19.52 11.70
CA PHE A 528 14.07 18.75 11.68
C PHE A 528 13.19 19.06 10.45
N ILE A 529 12.95 20.34 10.15
CA ILE A 529 12.11 20.75 9.01
C ILE A 529 12.75 20.38 7.66
N GLY A 530 14.08 20.47 7.55
CA GLY A 530 14.82 20.05 6.35
C GLY A 530 14.71 18.54 6.12
N ARG A 531 14.89 17.72 7.16
CA ARG A 531 14.75 16.27 7.09
C ARG A 531 13.29 15.83 6.85
N ALA A 532 12.32 16.55 7.43
CA ALA A 532 10.89 16.33 7.17
C ALA A 532 10.51 16.64 5.71
N TYR A 533 10.98 17.76 5.14
CA TYR A 533 10.84 18.05 3.70
C TYR A 533 11.46 16.93 2.85
N CYS A 534 12.69 16.51 3.13
CA CYS A 534 13.36 15.46 2.37
C CYS A 534 12.56 14.15 2.35
N MET A 535 12.04 13.73 3.50
CA MET A 535 11.22 12.52 3.65
C MET A 535 9.87 12.64 2.93
N LEU A 536 9.15 13.76 3.08
CA LEU A 536 7.90 14.01 2.35
C LEU A 536 8.13 14.02 0.83
N LYS A 537 9.17 14.72 0.35
CA LYS A 537 9.55 14.74 -1.07
C LYS A 537 9.93 13.35 -1.58
N ARG A 538 10.64 12.55 -0.79
CA ARG A 538 10.99 11.16 -1.16
C ARG A 538 9.75 10.32 -1.39
N TYR A 539 8.80 10.32 -0.45
CA TYR A 539 7.57 9.54 -0.57
C TYR A 539 6.64 10.06 -1.66
N ALA A 540 6.48 11.38 -1.82
CA ALA A 540 5.72 11.97 -2.92
C ALA A 540 6.31 11.60 -4.30
N THR A 541 7.64 11.57 -4.42
CA THR A 541 8.35 11.14 -5.63
C THR A 541 8.16 9.65 -5.91
N PHE A 542 8.29 8.80 -4.89
CA PHE A 542 8.16 7.35 -5.02
C PHE A 542 6.75 6.91 -5.43
N LEU A 543 5.71 7.49 -4.81
CA LEU A 543 4.32 7.23 -5.19
C LEU A 543 3.95 7.84 -6.55
N GLY A 544 4.62 8.92 -6.96
CA GLY A 544 4.27 9.68 -8.16
C GLY A 544 3.14 10.69 -7.94
N ASN A 545 3.00 11.22 -6.72
CA ASN A 545 1.93 12.14 -6.31
C ASN A 545 2.03 13.51 -7.01
N ASN A 546 1.53 13.59 -8.24
CA ASN A 546 1.18 14.82 -8.96
C ASN A 546 -0.34 14.92 -9.22
N ALA A 547 -1.16 14.12 -8.51
CA ALA A 547 -2.59 13.95 -8.78
C ALA A 547 -3.49 14.78 -7.86
N ASN A 548 -4.55 15.33 -8.45
CA ASN A 548 -5.60 16.13 -7.82
C ASN A 548 -6.24 15.40 -6.60
N PRO A 549 -6.39 16.05 -5.42
CA PRO A 549 -6.99 15.40 -4.24
C PRO A 549 -8.40 14.85 -4.48
N ASN A 550 -9.15 15.41 -5.44
CA ASN A 550 -10.53 15.00 -5.71
C ASN A 550 -10.69 13.65 -6.46
N GLN A 551 -9.60 12.90 -6.71
CA GLN A 551 -9.63 11.60 -7.40
C GLN A 551 -8.65 10.57 -6.82
N GLN A 552 -8.52 10.50 -5.50
CA GLN A 552 -7.66 9.50 -4.84
C GLN A 552 -8.42 8.18 -4.60
N GLU A 553 -8.25 7.23 -5.52
CA GLU A 553 -8.29 5.80 -5.19
C GLU A 553 -7.31 5.52 -4.03
N PRO A 554 -7.61 4.60 -3.10
CA PRO A 554 -6.82 4.44 -1.90
C PRO A 554 -5.36 4.07 -2.20
N GLU A 555 -4.41 4.80 -1.63
CA GLU A 555 -2.98 4.50 -1.80
C GLU A 555 -2.58 3.26 -0.99
N LEU A 556 -2.67 2.10 -1.66
CA LEU A 556 -2.42 0.78 -1.07
C LEU A 556 -0.94 0.53 -0.77
N THR A 557 0.00 1.18 -1.45
CA THR A 557 1.45 0.99 -1.28
C THR A 557 1.95 1.45 0.10
N GLN A 558 1.20 2.33 0.78
CA GLN A 558 1.44 2.73 2.16
C GLN A 558 0.28 2.41 3.10
N ALA A 559 -0.71 1.61 2.69
CA ALA A 559 -1.84 1.28 3.56
C ALA A 559 -1.38 0.48 4.80
N ALA A 560 -1.93 0.82 5.97
CA ALA A 560 -1.55 0.25 7.26
C ALA A 560 -2.75 -0.44 7.94
N LEU A 561 -2.48 -1.36 8.87
CA LEU A 561 -3.55 -1.99 9.66
C LEU A 561 -4.21 -0.98 10.61
N PRO A 562 -5.47 -1.18 11.02
CA PRO A 562 -6.11 -0.37 12.07
C PRO A 562 -5.30 -0.37 13.38
N ALA A 563 -5.31 0.76 14.11
CA ALA A 563 -4.58 0.89 15.39
C ALA A 563 -4.98 -0.22 16.39
N VAL A 564 -6.26 -0.55 16.47
CA VAL A 564 -6.83 -1.63 17.28
C VAL A 564 -6.30 -3.03 16.92
N VAL A 565 -5.90 -3.26 15.67
CA VAL A 565 -5.25 -4.50 15.24
C VAL A 565 -3.80 -4.53 15.74
N PHE A 566 -3.08 -3.40 15.70
CA PHE A 566 -1.76 -3.28 16.31
C PHE A 566 -1.77 -3.41 17.85
N GLU A 567 -2.77 -2.82 18.52
CA GLU A 567 -3.01 -3.00 19.96
C GLU A 567 -3.16 -4.50 20.30
N CYS A 568 -3.99 -5.22 19.54
CA CYS A 568 -4.17 -6.67 19.68
C CYS A 568 -2.88 -7.46 19.41
N LEU A 569 -2.14 -7.12 18.34
CA LEU A 569 -0.87 -7.76 18.00
C LEU A 569 0.21 -7.53 19.09
N HIS A 570 0.24 -6.35 19.68
CA HIS A 570 1.09 -6.10 20.84
C HIS A 570 0.64 -6.92 22.05
N HIS A 571 -0.64 -6.86 22.43
CA HIS A 571 -1.14 -7.52 23.64
C HIS A 571 -1.04 -9.05 23.61
N HIS A 572 -1.47 -9.69 22.52
CA HIS A 572 -1.56 -11.15 22.43
C HIS A 572 -0.29 -11.83 21.90
N PHE A 573 0.50 -11.14 21.08
CA PHE A 573 1.67 -11.70 20.38
C PHE A 573 2.99 -10.96 20.67
N ASN A 574 2.97 -9.96 21.57
CA ASN A 574 4.10 -9.09 21.90
C ASN A 574 4.78 -8.50 20.66
N VAL A 575 4.03 -8.20 19.60
CA VAL A 575 4.60 -7.50 18.44
C VAL A 575 5.09 -6.13 18.89
N THR A 576 6.28 -5.72 18.45
CA THR A 576 6.84 -4.38 18.77
C THR A 576 7.40 -3.65 17.56
N PHE A 577 7.31 -4.24 16.36
CA PHE A 577 8.04 -3.82 15.17
C PHE A 577 7.26 -4.12 13.88
N GLU A 578 7.27 -3.16 12.94
CA GLU A 578 6.70 -3.30 11.59
C GLU A 578 7.81 -3.54 10.56
N CYS A 579 7.75 -4.65 9.83
CA CYS A 579 8.72 -4.96 8.76
C CYS A 579 8.53 -4.08 7.51
N PHE A 580 7.35 -3.50 7.31
CA PHE A 580 7.05 -2.65 6.15
C PHE A 580 6.23 -1.43 6.58
N ALA A 581 6.92 -0.30 6.76
CA ALA A 581 6.30 0.95 7.17
C ALA A 581 7.05 2.18 6.60
N SER A 582 6.60 3.36 6.99
CA SER A 582 7.19 4.67 6.74
C SER A 582 7.03 5.54 8.00
N PRO A 583 7.79 6.64 8.15
CA PRO A 583 7.53 7.62 9.22
C PRO A 583 6.07 8.11 9.25
N LEU A 584 5.42 8.13 8.09
CA LEU A 584 4.06 8.60 7.87
C LEU A 584 3.02 7.56 8.34
N ASN A 585 3.23 6.27 8.06
CA ASN A 585 2.24 5.22 8.32
C ASN A 585 2.48 4.37 9.59
N CYS A 586 3.70 4.32 10.14
CA CYS A 586 4.04 3.39 11.22
C CYS A 586 3.20 3.55 12.51
N TYR A 587 2.94 2.44 13.19
CA TYR A 587 2.31 2.41 14.50
C TYR A 587 3.35 2.48 15.63
N PHE A 588 4.47 1.77 15.52
CA PHE A 588 5.55 1.74 16.52
C PHE A 588 6.67 2.74 16.18
N ARG A 589 7.46 3.15 17.18
CA ARG A 589 8.69 3.95 16.97
C ARG A 589 9.89 3.16 16.41
N GLN A 590 9.70 1.89 16.05
CA GLN A 590 10.71 1.03 15.43
C GLN A 590 10.10 0.19 14.30
N TYR A 591 10.63 0.36 13.09
CA TYR A 591 10.11 -0.25 11.87
C TYR A 591 11.20 -0.34 10.80
N CYS A 592 10.96 -1.12 9.75
CA CYS A 592 11.72 -1.11 8.50
C CYS A 592 10.99 -0.30 7.43
N SER A 593 11.73 0.36 6.54
CA SER A 593 11.19 1.18 5.46
C SER A 593 12.10 1.16 4.23
N ALA A 594 11.57 1.57 3.07
CA ALA A 594 12.33 1.63 1.82
C ALA A 594 13.51 2.62 1.87
N PHE A 595 13.37 3.74 2.57
CA PHE A 595 14.28 4.88 2.49
C PHE A 595 15.01 5.14 3.82
N GLY A 596 15.84 4.18 4.23
CA GLY A 596 16.62 4.28 5.46
C GLY A 596 17.51 5.54 5.56
N ASP A 597 17.82 6.20 4.44
CA ASP A 597 18.54 7.48 4.43
C ASP A 597 17.68 8.70 4.81
N THR A 598 16.38 8.73 4.49
CA THR A 598 15.45 9.77 4.97
C THR A 598 14.80 9.42 6.29
N ASP A 599 14.54 8.13 6.52
CA ASP A 599 13.57 7.71 7.51
C ASP A 599 14.18 7.34 8.87
N SER A 600 15.51 7.17 8.95
CA SER A 600 16.17 6.72 10.18
C SER A 600 16.14 7.76 11.30
N PHE A 601 16.15 9.05 10.96
CA PHE A 601 15.92 10.14 11.91
C PHE A 601 14.53 10.06 12.58
N PHE A 602 13.59 9.35 11.96
CA PHE A 602 12.24 9.09 12.46
C PHE A 602 12.03 7.64 12.95
N GLY A 603 13.08 6.80 12.95
CA GLY A 603 13.04 5.45 13.51
C GLY A 603 13.08 4.28 12.53
N SER A 604 13.32 4.51 11.24
CA SER A 604 13.59 3.38 10.32
C SER A 604 14.89 2.65 10.66
N ARG A 605 14.84 1.32 10.59
CA ARG A 605 15.98 0.40 10.67
C ARG A 605 16.55 0.04 9.29
N GLY A 606 16.06 0.69 8.22
CA GLY A 606 16.40 0.41 6.82
C GLY A 606 15.44 -0.59 6.16
N SER A 607 15.80 -1.07 4.97
CA SER A 607 15.04 -2.10 4.25
C SER A 607 14.87 -3.37 5.09
N PHE A 608 13.73 -4.05 4.95
CA PHE A 608 13.52 -5.33 5.62
C PHE A 608 14.52 -6.39 5.17
N LEU A 609 14.84 -6.46 3.88
CA LEU A 609 15.75 -7.47 3.32
C LEU A 609 17.21 -7.32 3.81
N ASP A 610 17.58 -6.10 4.24
CA ASP A 610 18.88 -5.77 4.86
C ASP A 610 18.85 -5.88 6.41
N PHE A 611 17.68 -6.12 6.99
CA PHE A 611 17.48 -6.14 8.43
C PHE A 611 17.52 -7.57 8.94
N LYS A 612 18.53 -7.90 9.74
CA LYS A 612 18.79 -9.26 10.22
C LYS A 612 18.53 -9.38 11.73
N PRO A 613 17.25 -9.49 12.16
CA PRO A 613 16.90 -9.72 13.56
C PRO A 613 17.26 -11.14 13.98
N VAL A 614 17.80 -11.27 15.18
CA VAL A 614 18.05 -12.56 15.83
C VAL A 614 16.84 -12.97 16.67
N SER A 615 16.19 -12.04 17.35
CA SER A 615 14.99 -12.27 18.17
C SER A 615 13.99 -11.14 18.00
N GLY A 616 12.70 -11.41 18.19
CA GLY A 616 11.63 -10.42 18.16
C GLY A 616 10.28 -10.98 17.70
N SER A 617 9.23 -10.18 17.84
CA SER A 617 7.91 -10.47 17.28
C SER A 617 7.45 -9.31 16.39
N PHE A 618 7.05 -9.66 15.15
CA PHE A 618 6.99 -8.76 14.01
C PHE A 618 5.63 -8.77 13.31
N GLN A 619 5.21 -7.59 12.84
CA GLN A 619 4.12 -7.42 11.88
C GLN A 619 4.72 -7.27 10.47
N VAL A 620 4.15 -7.95 9.47
CA VAL A 620 4.62 -7.91 8.08
C VAL A 620 3.45 -7.67 7.11
N ASN A 621 3.21 -6.43 6.68
CA ASN A 621 2.26 -6.08 5.61
C ASN A 621 3.05 -5.46 4.43
N PRO A 622 3.62 -6.29 3.53
CA PRO A 622 4.43 -5.80 2.42
C PRO A 622 3.56 -5.06 1.38
N PRO A 623 4.11 -4.04 0.67
CA PRO A 623 3.40 -3.39 -0.43
C PRO A 623 3.27 -4.35 -1.62
N TYR A 624 2.31 -4.09 -2.52
CA TYR A 624 2.01 -5.02 -3.61
C TYR A 624 3.07 -5.05 -4.72
N CYS A 625 3.99 -5.99 -4.59
CA CYS A 625 4.93 -6.46 -5.61
C CYS A 625 5.17 -7.97 -5.34
N GLU A 626 4.84 -8.84 -6.29
CA GLU A 626 4.95 -10.31 -6.13
C GLU A 626 6.38 -10.72 -5.78
N GLU A 627 7.36 -10.11 -6.43
CA GLU A 627 8.79 -10.34 -6.23
C GLU A 627 9.25 -9.92 -4.82
N LEU A 628 8.74 -8.81 -4.29
CA LEU A 628 9.09 -8.32 -2.96
C LEU A 628 8.43 -9.17 -1.87
N ILE A 629 7.19 -9.62 -2.07
CA ILE A 629 6.53 -10.57 -1.18
C ILE A 629 7.33 -11.88 -1.14
N ASP A 630 7.72 -12.41 -2.30
CA ASP A 630 8.51 -13.64 -2.40
C ASP A 630 9.89 -13.51 -1.75
N ALA A 631 10.62 -12.43 -2.02
CA ALA A 631 11.91 -12.13 -1.39
C ALA A 631 11.78 -11.95 0.14
N SER A 632 10.65 -11.39 0.62
CA SER A 632 10.37 -11.25 2.05
C SER A 632 10.11 -12.59 2.72
N LEU A 633 9.38 -13.51 2.06
CA LEU A 633 9.16 -14.88 2.56
C LEU A 633 10.48 -15.67 2.60
N GLN A 634 11.30 -15.59 1.55
CA GLN A 634 12.66 -16.17 1.53
C GLN A 634 13.58 -15.55 2.60
N HIS A 635 13.36 -14.28 2.98
CA HIS A 635 14.12 -13.64 4.05
C HIS A 635 13.66 -14.12 5.42
N ILE A 636 12.35 -14.17 5.67
CA ILE A 636 11.75 -14.71 6.90
C ILE A 636 12.19 -16.16 7.15
N ASP A 637 12.13 -17.03 6.13
CA ASP A 637 12.47 -18.44 6.26
C ASP A 637 13.95 -18.66 6.66
N ARG A 638 14.87 -17.88 6.07
CA ARG A 638 16.29 -17.84 6.48
C ARG A 638 16.47 -17.34 7.91
N LEU A 639 15.82 -16.24 8.29
CA LEU A 639 15.91 -15.70 9.67
C LEU A 639 15.38 -16.67 10.73
N LEU A 640 14.31 -17.41 10.41
CA LEU A 640 13.72 -18.44 11.28
C LEU A 640 14.56 -19.73 11.34
N THR A 641 15.38 -19.99 10.31
CA THR A 641 16.36 -21.09 10.26
C THR A 641 17.65 -20.75 11.00
N ASP A 642 18.21 -19.55 10.77
CA ASP A 642 19.49 -19.10 11.31
C ASP A 642 19.44 -18.79 12.82
N SER A 643 18.25 -18.61 13.41
CA SER A 643 18.09 -18.22 14.81
C SER A 643 17.43 -19.28 15.69
N VAL A 644 18.07 -19.54 16.83
CA VAL A 644 17.54 -20.32 17.96
C VAL A 644 16.80 -19.47 19.01
N GLU A 645 16.88 -18.14 18.93
CA GLU A 645 16.17 -17.23 19.85
C GLU A 645 14.67 -17.15 19.49
N PRO A 646 13.77 -16.72 20.39
CA PRO A 646 12.36 -16.54 20.05
C PRO A 646 12.16 -15.57 18.88
N LEU A 647 11.64 -16.06 17.76
CA LEU A 647 11.45 -15.27 16.54
C LEU A 647 10.10 -15.59 15.86
N SER A 648 9.32 -14.55 15.57
CA SER A 648 7.93 -14.66 15.11
C SER A 648 7.56 -13.56 14.12
N PHE A 649 7.08 -13.94 12.93
CA PHE A 649 6.54 -13.03 11.92
C PHE A 649 5.06 -13.32 11.69
N ILE A 650 4.22 -12.28 11.83
CA ILE A 650 2.80 -12.33 11.50
C ILE A 650 2.61 -11.59 10.18
N VAL A 651 2.35 -12.35 9.12
CA VAL A 651 2.32 -11.88 7.73
C VAL A 651 0.87 -11.64 7.30
N PHE A 652 0.63 -10.48 6.70
CA PHE A 652 -0.67 -10.02 6.22
C PHE A 652 -0.59 -9.83 4.71
N LEU A 653 -1.38 -10.60 3.96
CA LEU A 653 -1.46 -10.52 2.50
C LEU A 653 -2.92 -10.39 2.08
N GLN A 654 -3.25 -9.34 1.34
CA GLN A 654 -4.54 -9.20 0.68
C GLN A 654 -4.74 -10.35 -0.34
N GLU A 655 -5.96 -10.86 -0.49
CA GLU A 655 -6.27 -12.00 -1.37
C GLU A 655 -6.23 -11.61 -2.86
N TRP A 656 -5.49 -12.41 -3.65
CA TRP A 656 -5.46 -12.32 -5.11
C TRP A 656 -6.15 -13.55 -5.70
N LYS A 657 -7.27 -13.35 -6.41
CA LYS A 657 -8.13 -14.45 -6.88
C LYS A 657 -7.99 -14.78 -8.36
N ASP A 658 -7.42 -13.87 -9.17
CA ASP A 658 -7.19 -14.10 -10.60
C ASP A 658 -6.05 -13.19 -11.14
N PRO A 659 -4.85 -13.71 -11.44
CA PRO A 659 -4.32 -15.00 -10.96
C PRO A 659 -3.97 -14.93 -9.45
N PRO A 660 -3.87 -16.06 -8.75
CA PRO A 660 -3.31 -16.10 -7.40
C PRO A 660 -1.79 -15.82 -7.40
N LEU A 661 -1.30 -15.22 -6.31
CA LEU A 661 0.12 -15.00 -6.05
C LEU A 661 0.89 -16.34 -6.05
N LYS A 662 1.95 -16.46 -6.85
CA LYS A 662 2.71 -17.72 -7.00
C LYS A 662 3.48 -18.10 -5.73
N CYS A 663 3.82 -17.12 -4.91
CA CYS A 663 4.53 -17.31 -3.65
C CYS A 663 3.66 -17.89 -2.51
N LEU A 664 2.35 -18.05 -2.72
CA LEU A 664 1.45 -18.65 -1.71
C LEU A 664 1.78 -20.13 -1.41
N SER A 665 2.27 -20.91 -2.39
CA SER A 665 2.70 -22.29 -2.13
C SER A 665 3.84 -22.34 -1.11
N LYS A 666 4.81 -21.41 -1.19
CA LYS A 666 5.92 -21.31 -0.23
C LYS A 666 5.44 -21.03 1.20
N ILE A 667 4.29 -20.38 1.37
CA ILE A 667 3.65 -20.25 2.69
C ILE A 667 3.09 -21.59 3.13
N GLU A 668 2.33 -22.26 2.25
CA GLU A 668 1.71 -23.54 2.58
C GLU A 668 2.73 -24.63 2.93
N ASP A 669 3.85 -24.69 2.20
CA ASP A 669 4.93 -25.64 2.38
C ASP A 669 5.91 -25.28 3.52
N SER A 670 5.83 -24.09 4.12
CA SER A 670 6.83 -23.64 5.10
C SER A 670 6.76 -24.43 6.42
N PRO A 671 7.88 -25.02 6.90
CA PRO A 671 7.94 -25.73 8.18
C PRO A 671 7.78 -24.78 9.39
N TYR A 672 7.77 -23.47 9.14
CA TYR A 672 7.54 -22.43 10.15
C TYR A 672 6.09 -22.00 10.29
N LYS A 673 5.18 -22.42 9.39
CA LYS A 673 3.74 -22.13 9.49
C LYS A 673 3.14 -22.73 10.78
N ARG A 674 2.46 -21.91 11.58
CA ARG A 674 1.81 -22.31 12.85
C ARG A 674 0.29 -22.15 12.85
N LYS A 675 -0.22 -21.15 12.12
CA LYS A 675 -1.65 -20.91 11.88
C LYS A 675 -1.79 -20.06 10.62
N GLN A 676 -2.92 -20.20 9.96
CA GLN A 676 -3.38 -19.36 8.86
C GLN A 676 -4.88 -19.11 9.06
N VAL A 677 -5.33 -17.88 8.82
CA VAL A 677 -6.75 -17.50 8.75
C VAL A 677 -6.95 -16.48 7.63
N VAL A 678 -8.21 -16.25 7.24
CA VAL A 678 -8.59 -15.18 6.31
C VAL A 678 -9.62 -14.30 6.98
N VAL A 679 -9.37 -12.99 7.00
CA VAL A 679 -10.37 -11.96 7.31
C VAL A 679 -11.09 -11.63 6.00
N MET A 680 -12.41 -11.79 5.93
CA MET A 680 -13.10 -11.71 4.65
C MET A 680 -13.14 -10.29 4.06
N GLY A 681 -13.18 -10.22 2.73
CA GLY A 681 -13.42 -8.96 2.03
C GLY A 681 -14.81 -8.43 2.38
N MET A 682 -14.93 -7.11 2.52
CA MET A 682 -16.11 -6.42 3.07
C MET A 682 -16.41 -6.70 4.56
N GLU A 683 -15.48 -7.28 5.33
CA GLU A 683 -15.63 -7.47 6.79
C GLU A 683 -14.56 -6.75 7.64
N HIS A 684 -13.65 -5.99 7.02
CA HIS A 684 -12.59 -5.25 7.73
C HIS A 684 -12.20 -3.92 7.05
N GLU A 685 -11.46 -3.09 7.79
CA GLU A 685 -10.93 -1.80 7.33
C GLU A 685 -9.39 -1.80 7.27
N TYR A 686 -8.85 -0.95 6.40
CA TYR A 686 -7.43 -0.55 6.35
C TYR A 686 -7.31 0.97 6.55
N ARG A 687 -6.12 1.43 6.92
CA ARG A 687 -5.76 2.84 7.02
C ARG A 687 -5.10 3.32 5.74
N HIS A 688 -5.54 4.46 5.21
CA HIS A 688 -5.11 5.03 3.94
C HIS A 688 -3.62 5.41 3.92
N GLY A 689 -2.90 5.12 2.84
CA GLY A 689 -1.46 5.42 2.74
C GLY A 689 -1.11 6.91 2.86
N LEU A 690 -2.03 7.80 2.46
CA LEU A 690 -1.88 9.25 2.59
C LEU A 690 -2.49 9.82 3.89
N GLN A 691 -2.68 9.00 4.93
CA GLN A 691 -3.24 9.42 6.24
C GLN A 691 -2.56 10.64 6.89
N HIS A 692 -1.35 10.98 6.44
CA HIS A 692 -0.57 12.12 6.90
C HIS A 692 -1.03 13.47 6.36
N CYS A 693 -1.87 13.53 5.31
CA CYS A 693 -2.32 14.77 4.69
C CYS A 693 -3.81 14.79 4.27
N ILE A 694 -4.52 13.65 4.28
CA ILE A 694 -5.97 13.61 4.01
C ILE A 694 -6.83 13.93 5.26
N PRO A 695 -8.11 14.29 5.12
CA PRO A 695 -9.03 14.51 6.24
C PRO A 695 -9.23 13.26 7.11
N LYS A 696 -9.36 13.45 8.43
CA LYS A 696 -9.52 12.36 9.42
C LYS A 696 -10.72 11.44 9.15
N SER A 697 -11.75 11.94 8.47
CA SER A 697 -12.94 11.21 8.02
C SER A 697 -12.66 10.13 6.97
N GLU A 698 -11.62 10.30 6.16
CA GLU A 698 -11.28 9.45 5.01
C GLU A 698 -10.11 8.50 5.30
N VAL A 699 -9.53 8.59 6.52
CA VAL A 699 -8.32 7.84 6.90
C VAL A 699 -8.54 6.33 7.01
N ASN A 700 -9.76 5.87 7.30
CA ASN A 700 -10.11 4.45 7.27
C ASN A 700 -10.92 4.17 6.00
N PHE A 701 -10.59 3.09 5.28
CA PHE A 701 -11.36 2.59 4.14
C PHE A 701 -11.65 1.10 4.29
N LYS A 702 -12.81 0.66 3.79
CA LYS A 702 -13.26 -0.75 3.87
C LYS A 702 -12.54 -1.59 2.81
N SER A 703 -11.94 -2.72 3.20
CA SER A 703 -11.27 -3.60 2.24
C SER A 703 -12.28 -4.35 1.38
N ILE A 704 -12.07 -4.34 0.06
CA ILE A 704 -12.91 -5.06 -0.91
C ILE A 704 -12.45 -6.51 -1.15
N VAL A 705 -11.24 -6.85 -0.71
CA VAL A 705 -10.62 -8.19 -0.80
C VAL A 705 -10.40 -8.75 0.60
N GLY A 706 -10.33 -10.07 0.73
CA GLY A 706 -9.93 -10.69 2.00
C GLY A 706 -8.47 -10.37 2.34
N THR A 707 -8.10 -10.59 3.61
CA THR A 707 -6.73 -10.50 4.09
C THR A 707 -6.37 -11.81 4.77
N MET A 708 -5.45 -12.56 4.16
CA MET A 708 -4.84 -13.74 4.76
C MET A 708 -3.83 -13.32 5.83
N VAL A 709 -3.93 -13.94 7.01
CA VAL A 709 -3.03 -13.72 8.15
C VAL A 709 -2.34 -15.03 8.50
N VAL A 710 -1.00 -15.00 8.53
CA VAL A 710 -0.15 -16.20 8.67
C VAL A 710 0.87 -15.99 9.78
N TRP A 711 1.01 -16.98 10.66
CA TRP A 711 2.05 -16.99 11.71
C TRP A 711 3.21 -17.90 11.29
N LEU A 712 4.36 -17.29 11.00
CA LEU A 712 5.63 -17.97 10.69
C LEU A 712 6.56 -17.84 11.91
N GLN A 713 6.84 -18.94 12.61
CA GLN A 713 7.55 -18.93 13.90
C GLN A 713 8.50 -20.12 14.04
N ASN A 714 9.71 -19.87 14.55
CA ASN A 714 10.63 -20.94 14.95
C ASN A 714 10.15 -21.59 16.26
N ALA A 715 10.79 -22.67 16.72
CA ALA A 715 10.32 -23.40 17.90
C ALA A 715 10.23 -22.53 19.16
N ALA A 716 11.23 -21.67 19.39
CA ALA A 716 11.27 -20.74 20.53
C ALA A 716 10.24 -19.61 20.41
N GLY A 717 9.99 -19.12 19.19
CA GLY A 717 8.96 -18.11 18.90
C GLY A 717 7.55 -18.66 19.11
N TYR A 718 7.28 -19.88 18.63
CA TYR A 718 6.00 -20.57 18.86
C TYR A 718 5.77 -20.84 20.35
N ALA A 719 6.76 -21.37 21.08
CA ALA A 719 6.65 -21.61 22.52
C ALA A 719 6.30 -20.36 23.33
N ARG A 720 6.65 -19.16 22.84
CA ARG A 720 6.39 -17.87 23.51
C ARG A 720 5.11 -17.18 23.01
N TRP A 721 4.84 -17.25 21.71
CA TRP A 721 3.82 -16.44 21.00
C TRP A 721 2.89 -17.28 20.12
N ALA A 722 2.63 -18.53 20.50
CA ALA A 722 1.73 -19.42 19.77
C ALA A 722 0.37 -18.77 19.44
N PRO A 723 -0.13 -18.91 18.20
CA PRO A 723 -1.51 -18.59 17.81
C PRO A 723 -2.50 -19.61 18.38
N THR A 724 -2.71 -19.56 19.69
CA THR A 724 -3.82 -20.22 20.37
C THR A 724 -5.14 -19.59 19.93
N GLU A 725 -6.23 -20.35 19.96
CA GLU A 725 -7.54 -19.95 19.42
C GLU A 725 -8.00 -18.60 19.99
N ALA A 726 -8.07 -18.46 21.32
CA ALA A 726 -8.41 -17.20 21.98
C ALA A 726 -7.52 -15.98 21.63
N ARG A 727 -6.29 -16.16 21.11
CA ARG A 727 -5.45 -15.07 20.59
C ARG A 727 -5.73 -14.74 19.13
N VAL A 728 -6.13 -15.75 18.35
CA VAL A 728 -6.55 -15.61 16.94
C VAL A 728 -7.94 -14.98 16.88
N ASP A 729 -8.88 -15.43 17.72
CA ASP A 729 -10.24 -14.91 17.80
C ASP A 729 -10.25 -13.45 18.24
N ALA A 730 -9.40 -13.08 19.21
CA ALA A 730 -9.19 -11.68 19.61
C ALA A 730 -8.67 -10.80 18.45
N LEU A 731 -7.81 -11.35 17.58
CA LEU A 731 -7.34 -10.64 16.38
C LEU A 731 -8.43 -10.49 15.32
N LEU A 732 -9.26 -11.52 15.12
CA LEU A 732 -10.41 -11.48 14.21
C LEU A 732 -11.45 -10.44 14.67
N GLU A 733 -11.77 -10.39 15.97
CA GLU A 733 -12.64 -9.36 16.56
C GLU A 733 -12.00 -7.96 16.46
N ALA A 734 -10.68 -7.83 16.60
CA ALA A 734 -9.98 -6.55 16.43
C ALA A 734 -10.04 -6.00 14.99
N PHE A 735 -10.24 -6.86 13.97
CA PHE A 735 -10.43 -6.46 12.58
C PHE A 735 -11.83 -5.93 12.24
N ARG A 736 -12.85 -6.23 13.06
CA ARG A 736 -14.24 -5.81 12.78
C ARG A 736 -14.38 -4.28 12.79
N PRO A 737 -15.17 -3.69 11.88
CA PRO A 737 -15.28 -2.23 11.77
C PRO A 737 -15.73 -1.58 13.08
N GLY A 738 -15.12 -0.45 13.45
CA GLY A 738 -15.31 0.16 14.77
C GLY A 738 -16.78 0.40 15.13
N ARG A 739 -17.59 0.85 14.17
CA ARG A 739 -19.04 1.09 14.36
C ARG A 739 -19.82 -0.17 14.79
N GLU A 740 -19.43 -1.35 14.31
CA GLU A 740 -20.09 -2.61 14.62
C GLU A 740 -19.68 -3.09 16.01
N ARG A 741 -18.36 -3.13 16.27
CA ARG A 741 -17.82 -3.52 17.58
C ARG A 741 -18.27 -2.58 18.69
N ASP A 742 -18.32 -1.27 18.45
CA ASP A 742 -18.67 -0.30 19.48
C ASP A 742 -20.21 -0.28 19.73
N ARG A 743 -21.02 -0.63 18.72
CA ARG A 743 -22.45 -0.97 18.90
C ARG A 743 -22.62 -2.24 19.73
N ASP A 744 -21.90 -3.30 19.39
CA ASP A 744 -22.03 -4.61 20.05
C ASP A 744 -21.54 -4.52 21.52
N LYS A 745 -20.53 -3.69 21.81
CA LYS A 745 -20.14 -3.30 23.17
C LYS A 745 -21.26 -2.56 23.93
N ALA A 746 -21.98 -1.64 23.28
CA ALA A 746 -23.11 -0.93 23.90
C ALA A 746 -24.33 -1.85 24.16
N ILE A 747 -24.50 -2.90 23.35
CA ILE A 747 -25.50 -3.95 23.58
C ILE A 747 -25.05 -4.82 24.77
N ALA A 748 -23.78 -5.24 24.81
CA ALA A 748 -23.23 -6.05 25.91
C ALA A 748 -23.24 -5.34 27.28
N THR A 749 -23.10 -4.01 27.32
CA THR A 749 -23.21 -3.23 28.57
C THR A 749 -24.64 -2.87 28.98
N SER A 750 -25.64 -3.04 28.09
CA SER A 750 -27.05 -2.84 28.43
C SER A 750 -27.76 -4.13 28.85
N THR A 751 -27.18 -5.31 28.63
CA THR A 751 -27.69 -6.61 29.11
C THR A 751 -27.24 -6.97 30.52
N VAL A 752 -27.45 -6.08 31.49
CA VAL A 752 -27.31 -6.40 32.93
C VAL A 752 -28.59 -7.13 33.40
N PRO A 753 -28.51 -8.25 34.14
CA PRO A 753 -29.70 -8.95 34.63
C PRO A 753 -30.53 -8.08 35.58
N VAL A 754 -31.79 -7.83 35.22
CA VAL A 754 -32.75 -7.13 36.09
C VAL A 754 -33.10 -8.04 37.27
N GLN A 755 -32.69 -7.65 38.48
CA GLN A 755 -33.22 -8.28 39.70
C GLN A 755 -34.69 -7.88 39.91
N PRO A 756 -35.57 -8.81 40.34
CA PRO A 756 -36.97 -8.48 40.61
C PRO A 756 -37.12 -7.38 41.68
N SER A 757 -38.01 -6.44 41.43
CA SER A 757 -38.24 -5.28 42.29
C SER A 757 -38.92 -5.66 43.61
N CYS A 758 -38.42 -5.11 44.72
CA CYS A 758 -39.17 -4.98 45.97
C CYS A 758 -39.64 -3.52 46.10
N SER A 759 -40.95 -3.31 46.06
CA SER A 759 -41.56 -1.98 46.11
C SER A 759 -41.67 -1.45 47.54
N ALA A 760 -41.20 -0.22 47.77
CA ALA A 760 -41.54 0.59 48.95
C ALA A 760 -41.91 2.02 48.50
N THR A 761 -42.90 2.61 49.16
CA THR A 761 -43.52 3.89 48.76
C THR A 761 -42.73 5.12 49.18
N ALA A 762 -42.89 6.23 48.45
CA ALA A 762 -42.24 7.50 48.74
C ALA A 762 -42.88 8.23 49.94
N SER A 763 -42.02 8.79 50.79
CA SER A 763 -42.36 9.90 51.70
C SER A 763 -41.10 10.69 52.04
N SER A 764 -41.04 11.96 51.65
CA SER A 764 -39.95 12.89 52.00
C SER A 764 -40.13 13.48 53.40
N PRO A 765 -39.03 13.74 54.12
CA PRO A 765 -38.98 14.85 55.07
C PRO A 765 -37.79 15.80 54.82
N GLU A 766 -37.95 17.06 55.24
CA GLU A 766 -36.94 18.12 55.21
C GLU A 766 -35.99 18.09 56.44
N PRO A 767 -34.88 18.85 56.46
CA PRO A 767 -33.74 18.59 57.36
C PRO A 767 -33.84 19.24 58.75
N GLY A 768 -33.24 18.60 59.77
CA GLY A 768 -33.18 19.12 61.14
C GLY A 768 -32.13 18.49 62.07
N THR A 769 -30.94 19.11 62.12
CA THR A 769 -29.99 19.22 63.26
C THR A 769 -29.91 18.20 64.43
N ALA A 770 -28.69 17.68 64.63
CA ALA A 770 -28.01 17.38 65.92
C ALA A 770 -28.52 16.24 66.84
N GLY A 771 -27.61 15.50 67.51
CA GLY A 771 -28.04 14.48 68.51
C GLY A 771 -27.07 13.40 69.02
N ASN A 772 -25.76 13.65 69.13
CA ASN A 772 -24.78 13.03 70.05
C ASN A 772 -24.88 11.54 70.57
N SER A 773 -23.73 10.86 70.60
CA SER A 773 -23.28 9.80 71.57
C SER A 773 -23.87 8.37 71.60
N GLY A 774 -22.98 7.41 71.93
CA GLY A 774 -23.28 6.01 72.36
C GLY A 774 -23.09 4.96 71.26
N SER A 775 -22.07 4.07 71.19
CA SER A 775 -21.30 3.23 72.15
C SER A 775 -21.85 1.78 72.29
N GLY A 776 -20.94 0.79 72.27
CA GLY A 776 -21.27 -0.66 72.27
C GLY A 776 -21.17 -1.29 70.86
N ALA A 777 -20.09 -1.94 70.38
CA ALA A 777 -19.00 -2.75 70.95
C ALA A 777 -19.29 -4.27 70.98
N GLY A 778 -18.37 -5.04 70.37
CA GLY A 778 -18.26 -6.49 70.44
C GLY A 778 -19.06 -7.30 69.40
N ASP A 779 -18.61 -8.50 69.01
CA ASP A 779 -17.23 -9.02 69.02
C ASP A 779 -17.08 -10.25 68.09
N LEU A 780 -15.83 -10.70 67.92
CA LEU A 780 -15.41 -12.10 67.68
C LEU A 780 -16.25 -13.02 66.74
N SER A 781 -15.69 -13.29 65.55
CA SER A 781 -15.15 -14.63 65.16
C SER A 781 -16.10 -15.85 65.02
N SER A 782 -15.76 -16.99 64.40
CA SER A 782 -14.52 -17.49 63.75
C SER A 782 -14.85 -18.63 62.74
N THR A 783 -13.86 -18.99 61.90
CA THR A 783 -13.64 -20.31 61.24
C THR A 783 -14.71 -20.99 60.34
N GLY A 784 -14.26 -21.58 59.22
CA GLY A 784 -15.03 -22.49 58.33
C GLY A 784 -14.97 -23.96 58.78
N PRO A 785 -14.63 -24.98 57.93
CA PRO A 785 -14.06 -24.93 56.56
C PRO A 785 -14.62 -26.01 55.58
N SER A 786 -13.83 -26.36 54.53
CA SER A 786 -13.91 -27.53 53.60
C SER A 786 -15.12 -27.64 52.64
N LYS A 787 -14.99 -27.79 51.30
CA LYS A 787 -14.27 -28.76 50.42
C LYS A 787 -14.88 -30.19 50.42
N PRO A 788 -14.78 -30.97 49.31
CA PRO A 788 -14.96 -30.63 47.88
C PRO A 788 -15.65 -31.74 47.03
N SER A 789 -16.06 -31.48 45.77
CA SER A 789 -16.26 -32.55 44.77
C SER A 789 -16.29 -32.07 43.30
N THR A 790 -15.52 -32.74 42.45
CA THR A 790 -15.54 -32.73 40.97
C THR A 790 -15.60 -34.20 40.49
N PRO A 791 -15.68 -34.52 39.18
CA PRO A 791 -16.38 -33.87 38.06
C PRO A 791 -17.34 -34.85 37.35
N ALA A 792 -17.98 -34.44 36.25
CA ALA A 792 -18.55 -35.36 35.25
C ALA A 792 -18.41 -34.79 33.83
N THR A 793 -18.22 -35.66 32.83
CA THR A 793 -17.89 -35.32 31.44
C THR A 793 -19.08 -35.56 30.51
N VAL A 794 -19.33 -34.65 29.57
CA VAL A 794 -19.37 -34.90 28.11
C VAL A 794 -18.76 -33.68 27.43
#